data_AF-A0A2V7X1G8-F1
#
_entry.id   AF-A0A2V7X1G8-F1
#
_cell.length_a   1.000
_cell.length_b   1.000
_cell.length_c   1.000
_cell.angle_alpha   90.00
_cell.angle_beta   90.00
_cell.angle_gamma   90.00
#
_symmetry.space_group_name_H-M   'P 1'
#
loop_
_entity.id
_entity.type
_entity.pdbx_description
1 polymer ?
#
loop_
_entity_poly.entity_id
_entity_poly.type
_entity_poly.pdbx_seq_one_letter_code
_entity_poly.pdbx_strand_id
1 'polypeptide(L)'
;MTATPLNCIRPALVSCRLRTQHATLAIVLLMAVLTASCAPLGQGANNSQSTGSAPHALSISNGLPSATLESPYNTTLTVTGGTAPYRFAISGGALPPGLTLNADTGSISGRPTAARRYSFVVSVTDLASKRGESQLSLTVGRSQRRFPIVNLTLSPAFATLHSGRSEQFTSSFRGTSDTAVEWTATLGKISSSGLFTAPSVTTTQIAVVKATSVADPNTEATATITITPPASTPPPTHQPQPPSLPTGADNRYCSSGDQPHFGSTDGPANLPQRCIYTALSSTPSGGKKVVVLAGGSVNSALENAACGDVILLQAGATFKGPVTLPAKNCDAQHWITLRTSAADSSLPPEGTRITPCYAGISSLPNRPAYTCSAPRSVLSKIQIANGAGAITVAPGANFYRVLGLEITRQQGTGLVYGLVKVVGTADHLIFDRVWIHGTALDETTRGVYLGDSANVAVIDSYLNDFHCIAVTGSCTDAQAINGGNSLLPTGTYKIVNNFLEAAAENVLFGGAGGSTVPADIEIRRNHMFKPLSWMPGSPNFIGAKFIAKNLFEIKNAERVLLEGNVMEHSWGGFTQVGWGIVLTPRGSWAAARDITIRYNKISHVGSGFQICASQQQFPNGQTVDSLASERISIHDVTVEDMNASAYNGDGVGFQITSGFIVNTPLNNLSINHVTMLTDSRKTLLVVGADERNRLLPFNIVFTNNIAIAGESSVWSMGGARGACAKSGQPLTTFNQCWSSYSVTNNAIVGYPSSQGPWPGGNFFASGETALGFTNFNKGIAGNYQLLPSSPYAQLGIPDQTSLGADVPTLSANIAGVQ
;
A
#
# COMPACT_ATOMS: atom_id res chain seq x y z
N MET A 1 -4.87 -5.23 -27.41
CA MET A 1 -3.59 -4.77 -26.84
C MET A 1 -3.56 -5.22 -25.38
N THR A 2 -2.49 -5.87 -24.92
CA THR A 2 -2.45 -6.46 -23.57
C THR A 2 -2.10 -5.41 -22.53
N ALA A 3 -3.03 -5.11 -21.61
CA ALA A 3 -2.70 -4.38 -20.39
C ALA A 3 -1.65 -5.16 -19.60
N THR A 4 -0.66 -4.48 -19.01
CA THR A 4 0.35 -5.13 -18.16
C THR A 4 0.16 -4.68 -16.72
N PRO A 5 -0.17 -5.60 -15.78
CA PRO A 5 -0.18 -5.28 -14.36
C PRO A 5 1.17 -4.69 -13.93
N LEU A 6 1.15 -3.47 -13.39
CA LEU A 6 2.35 -2.69 -13.08
C LEU A 6 2.82 -2.85 -11.63
N ASN A 7 3.10 -4.11 -11.32
CA ASN A 7 4.23 -4.54 -10.51
C ASN A 7 4.21 -4.36 -8.99
N CYS A 8 4.29 -5.51 -8.31
CA CYS A 8 4.99 -5.62 -7.03
C CYS A 8 6.41 -6.22 -7.19
N ILE A 9 6.66 -7.17 -8.14
CA ILE A 9 8.01 -7.78 -8.35
C ILE A 9 8.40 -8.03 -9.85
N ARG A 10 7.48 -8.39 -10.76
CA ARG A 10 7.69 -8.80 -12.21
C ARG A 10 8.35 -10.20 -12.36
N PRO A 11 8.30 -10.89 -13.52
CA PRO A 11 8.23 -10.39 -14.91
C PRO A 11 6.82 -10.33 -15.54
N ALA A 12 6.71 -9.60 -16.65
CA ALA A 12 5.68 -9.77 -17.66
C ALA A 12 6.37 -9.78 -19.03
N LEU A 13 6.53 -10.96 -19.63
CA LEU A 13 7.13 -11.12 -20.97
C LEU A 13 6.01 -11.11 -22.02
N VAL A 14 5.83 -9.98 -22.70
CA VAL A 14 5.07 -9.90 -23.95
C VAL A 14 6.06 -9.58 -25.08
N SER A 15 6.28 -10.53 -25.98
CA SER A 15 7.23 -10.35 -27.10
C SER A 15 6.63 -9.44 -28.17
N CYS A 16 6.98 -8.15 -28.12
CA CYS A 16 6.51 -7.16 -29.08
C CYS A 16 7.25 -7.31 -30.43
N ARG A 17 6.82 -8.26 -31.26
CA ARG A 17 7.21 -8.31 -32.69
C ARG A 17 6.51 -7.19 -33.46
N LEU A 18 7.08 -6.00 -33.41
CA LEU A 18 6.75 -4.91 -34.34
C LEU A 18 7.09 -5.35 -35.78
N ARG A 19 6.04 -5.62 -36.57
CA ARG A 19 6.13 -5.62 -38.03
C ARG A 19 6.02 -4.17 -38.50
N THR A 20 7.11 -3.62 -39.02
CA THR A 20 7.10 -2.39 -39.81
C THR A 20 7.69 -2.67 -41.19
N GLN A 21 7.02 -2.18 -42.24
CA GLN A 21 7.49 -2.28 -43.61
C GLN A 21 8.29 -1.03 -44.01
N HIS A 22 9.11 -1.21 -45.03
CA HIS A 22 9.90 -0.27 -45.83
C HIS A 22 9.73 1.25 -45.60
N ALA A 23 10.88 1.92 -45.37
CA ALA A 23 11.27 3.14 -46.09
C ALA A 23 12.80 3.23 -46.14
N THR A 24 13.36 3.93 -47.12
CA THR A 24 14.81 4.10 -47.36
C THR A 24 15.21 5.60 -47.41
N LEU A 25 16.53 5.85 -47.50
CA LEU A 25 17.26 7.14 -47.50
C LEU A 25 17.54 7.75 -46.12
N ALA A 26 18.60 8.57 -45.91
CA ALA A 26 19.96 8.64 -46.47
C ALA A 26 20.77 9.76 -45.73
N ILE A 27 22.10 9.83 -45.94
CA ILE A 27 23.03 10.95 -45.61
C ILE A 27 23.32 11.09 -44.09
N VAL A 28 24.48 10.68 -43.53
CA VAL A 28 25.89 11.18 -43.66
C VAL A 28 26.10 12.49 -42.88
N LEU A 29 27.14 12.71 -42.05
CA LEU A 29 28.49 12.11 -41.85
C LEU A 29 28.57 11.47 -40.41
N LEU A 30 29.65 11.14 -39.66
CA LEU A 30 31.12 11.28 -39.70
C LEU A 30 31.83 10.15 -38.88
N MET A 31 33.16 10.26 -38.71
CA MET A 31 34.15 9.36 -38.05
C MET A 31 34.10 9.33 -36.49
N ALA A 32 34.78 8.43 -35.74
CA ALA A 32 35.88 7.50 -36.10
C ALA A 32 36.03 6.24 -35.20
N VAL A 33 36.57 5.16 -35.80
CA VAL A 33 37.57 4.19 -35.27
C VAL A 33 37.34 3.47 -33.92
N LEU A 34 36.99 2.17 -33.98
CA LEU A 34 37.90 1.04 -33.70
C LEU A 34 37.24 -0.31 -34.06
N THR A 35 38.00 -1.26 -34.64
CA THR A 35 37.51 -2.58 -35.08
C THR A 35 38.46 -3.71 -34.70
N ALA A 36 37.94 -4.93 -34.47
CA ALA A 36 38.73 -6.13 -34.21
C ALA A 36 38.06 -7.39 -34.79
N SER A 37 38.78 -8.09 -35.68
CA SER A 37 38.44 -9.35 -36.37
C SER A 37 39.63 -9.73 -37.27
N CYS A 38 40.02 -10.99 -37.53
CA CYS A 38 39.57 -12.30 -37.04
C CYS A 38 40.67 -13.37 -37.33
N ALA A 39 40.64 -14.52 -36.63
CA ALA A 39 41.34 -15.79 -36.99
C ALA A 39 42.90 -15.76 -37.01
N PRO A 40 43.63 -16.89 -37.27
CA PRO A 40 43.20 -18.28 -37.48
C PRO A 40 43.94 -19.35 -36.62
N LEU A 41 43.66 -20.63 -36.90
CA LEU A 41 44.38 -21.81 -36.39
C LEU A 41 45.60 -22.17 -37.27
N GLY A 42 46.57 -22.89 -36.69
CA GLY A 42 47.62 -23.58 -37.45
C GLY A 42 48.56 -24.42 -36.56
N GLN A 43 48.87 -25.65 -36.96
CA GLN A 43 49.94 -26.48 -36.39
C GLN A 43 50.96 -26.84 -37.48
N GLY A 44 52.24 -26.88 -37.12
CA GLY A 44 53.38 -27.26 -37.96
C GLY A 44 54.47 -27.90 -37.10
N ALA A 45 55.38 -28.68 -37.69
CA ALA A 45 56.11 -29.74 -36.99
C ALA A 45 57.65 -29.59 -36.93
N ASN A 46 58.22 -30.35 -35.97
CA ASN A 46 59.60 -30.87 -35.87
C ASN A 46 60.78 -29.95 -35.49
N ASN A 47 61.49 -30.42 -34.44
CA ASN A 47 62.93 -30.37 -34.14
C ASN A 47 63.78 -29.14 -34.55
N SER A 48 64.42 -28.51 -33.54
CA SER A 48 65.88 -28.66 -33.31
C SER A 48 66.36 -28.03 -31.99
N GLN A 49 67.59 -28.41 -31.60
CA GLN A 49 68.31 -28.25 -30.33
C GLN A 49 68.33 -26.86 -29.64
N SER A 50 68.30 -26.88 -28.29
CA SER A 50 69.42 -26.54 -27.37
C SER A 50 70.47 -25.49 -27.81
N THR A 51 70.98 -24.57 -26.97
CA THR A 51 70.69 -24.12 -25.59
C THR A 51 71.49 -22.83 -25.34
N GLY A 52 70.98 -21.88 -24.54
CA GLY A 52 71.71 -20.63 -24.26
C GLY A 52 71.10 -19.74 -23.18
N SER A 53 70.74 -20.30 -22.03
CA SER A 53 70.13 -19.53 -20.93
C SER A 53 71.15 -18.67 -20.18
N ALA A 54 70.80 -17.40 -19.94
CA ALA A 54 71.41 -16.59 -18.88
C ALA A 54 71.33 -17.32 -17.52
N PRO A 55 72.22 -17.00 -16.54
CA PRO A 55 72.18 -17.62 -15.23
C PRO A 55 70.85 -17.34 -14.53
N HIS A 56 70.06 -18.39 -14.29
CA HIS A 56 68.80 -18.27 -13.55
C HIS A 56 69.07 -17.76 -12.14
N ALA A 57 68.59 -16.56 -11.85
CA ALA A 57 68.57 -16.00 -10.51
C ALA A 57 67.67 -16.85 -9.60
N LEU A 58 68.05 -16.94 -8.33
CA LEU A 58 67.32 -17.71 -7.33
C LEU A 58 66.09 -16.91 -6.88
N SER A 59 64.88 -17.48 -6.96
CA SER A 59 63.64 -16.76 -6.60
C SER A 59 62.61 -17.65 -5.90
N ILE A 60 61.76 -17.03 -5.07
CA ILE A 60 60.74 -17.69 -4.24
C ILE A 60 59.34 -17.25 -4.67
N SER A 61 58.41 -18.20 -4.79
CA SER A 61 56.99 -17.96 -5.07
C SER A 61 56.34 -16.98 -4.07
N ASN A 62 55.71 -15.91 -4.55
CA ASN A 62 55.24 -14.79 -3.72
C ASN A 62 53.83 -14.93 -3.13
N GLY A 63 53.12 -16.04 -3.38
CA GLY A 63 51.76 -16.29 -2.88
C GLY A 63 51.73 -17.28 -1.71
N LEU A 64 51.04 -16.92 -0.63
CA LEU A 64 50.74 -17.80 0.51
C LEU A 64 49.22 -17.91 0.72
N PRO A 65 48.67 -19.11 1.00
CA PRO A 65 47.30 -19.26 1.47
C PRO A 65 47.04 -18.45 2.75
N SER A 66 45.80 -18.01 2.98
CA SER A 66 45.47 -17.36 4.27
C SER A 66 45.37 -18.41 5.38
N ALA A 67 45.87 -18.08 6.57
CA ALA A 67 45.82 -18.93 7.76
C ALA A 67 44.61 -18.59 8.64
N THR A 68 44.26 -19.49 9.56
CA THR A 68 43.18 -19.27 10.54
C THR A 68 43.71 -19.42 11.96
N LEU A 69 43.32 -18.50 12.85
CA LEU A 69 43.68 -18.46 14.27
C LEU A 69 43.44 -19.82 14.96
N GLU A 70 44.40 -20.24 15.80
CA GLU A 70 44.49 -21.54 16.49
C GLU A 70 44.44 -22.81 15.60
N SER A 71 44.27 -22.66 14.29
CA SER A 71 44.12 -23.78 13.36
C SER A 71 45.49 -24.25 12.86
N PRO A 72 45.71 -25.56 12.64
CA PRO A 72 46.95 -26.03 12.06
C PRO A 72 47.14 -25.46 10.65
N TYR A 73 48.32 -24.91 10.40
CA TYR A 73 48.73 -24.36 9.12
C TYR A 73 50.00 -25.06 8.65
N ASN A 74 50.09 -25.35 7.36
CA ASN A 74 51.27 -25.91 6.72
C ASN A 74 51.27 -25.49 5.24
N THR A 75 52.36 -24.88 4.77
CA THR A 75 52.60 -24.60 3.35
C THR A 75 54.10 -24.62 3.08
N THR A 76 54.52 -25.04 1.90
CA THR A 76 55.95 -25.05 1.52
C THR A 76 56.24 -23.98 0.48
N LEU A 77 57.36 -23.27 0.64
CA LEU A 77 57.84 -22.27 -0.31
C LEU A 77 58.46 -22.94 -1.54
N THR A 78 58.00 -22.56 -2.73
CA THR A 78 58.57 -23.05 -3.99
C THR A 78 59.70 -22.13 -4.46
N VAL A 79 60.85 -22.73 -4.81
CA VAL A 79 62.04 -22.05 -5.33
C VAL A 79 62.22 -22.36 -6.81
N THR A 80 62.65 -21.37 -7.58
CA THR A 80 63.09 -21.55 -8.97
C THR A 80 64.49 -20.97 -9.18
N GLY A 81 65.27 -21.59 -10.07
CA GLY A 81 66.70 -21.32 -10.25
C GLY A 81 67.59 -22.01 -9.20
N GLY A 82 68.91 -21.92 -9.40
CA GLY A 82 69.93 -22.49 -8.51
C GLY A 82 70.05 -24.02 -8.50
N THR A 83 70.82 -24.52 -7.54
CA THR A 83 71.10 -25.95 -7.32
C THR A 83 70.79 -26.36 -5.89
N ALA A 84 69.87 -27.32 -5.70
CA ALA A 84 69.53 -27.89 -4.39
C ALA A 84 70.72 -28.65 -3.74
N PRO A 85 70.77 -28.82 -2.41
CA PRO A 85 69.80 -28.38 -1.40
C PRO A 85 69.69 -26.86 -1.26
N TYR A 86 68.53 -26.41 -0.78
CA TYR A 86 68.26 -25.00 -0.49
C TYR A 86 68.21 -24.76 1.01
N ARG A 87 68.77 -23.63 1.47
CA ARG A 87 68.69 -23.16 2.86
C ARG A 87 67.81 -21.93 2.94
N PHE A 88 66.77 -21.97 3.77
CA PHE A 88 65.80 -20.87 3.94
C PHE A 88 65.99 -20.16 5.29
N ALA A 89 65.81 -18.84 5.31
CA ALA A 89 65.80 -18.04 6.54
C ALA A 89 64.87 -16.81 6.40
N ILE A 90 64.25 -16.39 7.51
CA ILE A 90 63.59 -15.07 7.58
C ILE A 90 64.69 -14.01 7.69
N SER A 91 64.86 -13.18 6.66
CA SER A 91 65.85 -12.09 6.64
C SER A 91 65.28 -10.73 7.03
N GLY A 92 63.95 -10.59 7.11
CA GLY A 92 63.29 -9.38 7.58
C GLY A 92 61.85 -9.60 8.04
N GLY A 93 61.37 -8.77 8.97
CA GLY A 93 60.05 -8.94 9.57
C GLY A 93 59.92 -10.20 10.43
N ALA A 94 58.70 -10.70 10.59
CA ALA A 94 58.42 -11.91 11.37
C ALA A 94 57.22 -12.69 10.82
N LEU A 95 57.24 -14.02 11.01
CA LEU A 95 56.07 -14.87 10.84
C LEU A 95 54.98 -14.53 11.88
N PRO A 96 53.71 -14.91 11.63
CA PRO A 96 52.69 -14.91 12.68
C PRO A 96 53.14 -15.73 13.90
N PRO A 97 52.98 -15.23 15.14
CA PRO A 97 53.31 -15.99 16.35
C PRO A 97 52.67 -17.37 16.36
N GLY A 98 53.46 -18.40 16.69
CA GLY A 98 53.03 -19.80 16.64
C GLY A 98 53.21 -20.51 15.29
N LEU A 99 53.73 -19.82 14.25
CA LEU A 99 54.27 -20.44 13.04
C LEU A 99 55.80 -20.38 13.02
N THR A 100 56.43 -21.41 12.45
CA THR A 100 57.88 -21.48 12.22
C THR A 100 58.19 -21.82 10.76
N LEU A 101 59.39 -21.43 10.30
CA LEU A 101 59.94 -21.81 8.99
C LEU A 101 61.00 -22.90 9.20
N ASN A 102 60.83 -24.06 8.58
CA ASN A 102 61.85 -25.09 8.51
C ASN A 102 62.92 -24.69 7.48
N ALA A 103 64.16 -24.51 7.95
CA ALA A 103 65.26 -23.97 7.17
C ALA A 103 65.78 -24.88 6.03
N ASP A 104 65.40 -26.15 6.02
CA ASP A 104 65.96 -27.18 5.12
C ASP A 104 64.93 -27.65 4.08
N THR A 105 63.63 -27.43 4.33
CA THR A 105 62.51 -27.82 3.46
C THR A 105 61.69 -26.63 2.94
N GLY A 106 61.82 -25.43 3.52
CA GLY A 106 61.00 -24.27 3.16
C GLY A 106 59.55 -24.33 3.65
N SER A 107 59.20 -25.30 4.50
CA SER A 107 57.88 -25.43 5.12
C SER A 107 57.64 -24.34 6.18
N ILE A 108 56.59 -23.55 6.02
CA ILE A 108 56.03 -22.68 7.07
C ILE A 108 54.86 -23.43 7.72
N SER A 109 54.99 -23.81 8.99
CA SER A 109 53.96 -24.60 9.69
C SER A 109 53.80 -24.25 11.17
N GLY A 110 52.69 -24.67 11.78
CA GLY A 110 52.36 -24.44 13.19
C GLY A 110 50.88 -24.14 13.44
N ARG A 111 50.58 -23.35 14.47
CA ARG A 111 49.23 -22.80 14.75
C ARG A 111 49.38 -21.30 15.06
N PRO A 112 48.79 -20.38 14.28
CA PRO A 112 48.99 -18.97 14.51
C PRO A 112 48.11 -18.48 15.68
N THR A 113 48.70 -17.79 16.65
CA THR A 113 48.03 -17.36 17.90
C THR A 113 47.59 -15.89 17.91
N ALA A 114 47.78 -15.17 16.80
CA ALA A 114 47.34 -13.79 16.65
C ALA A 114 46.78 -13.51 15.24
N ALA A 115 45.57 -12.93 15.18
CA ALA A 115 44.84 -12.67 13.94
C ALA A 115 45.16 -11.27 13.38
N ARG A 116 46.08 -11.20 12.41
CA ARG A 116 46.47 -9.98 11.68
C ARG A 116 47.05 -10.36 10.30
N ARG A 117 47.26 -9.38 9.41
CA ARG A 117 48.22 -9.53 8.30
C ARG A 117 49.64 -9.32 8.82
N TYR A 118 50.52 -10.24 8.46
CA TYR A 118 51.96 -10.21 8.71
C TYR A 118 52.69 -10.08 7.38
N SER A 119 53.78 -9.32 7.35
CA SER A 119 54.67 -9.15 6.20
C SER A 119 56.10 -9.46 6.63
N PHE A 120 56.80 -10.28 5.85
CA PHE A 120 58.16 -10.74 6.15
C PHE A 120 58.93 -11.03 4.86
N VAL A 121 60.25 -11.00 4.94
CA VAL A 121 61.16 -11.32 3.84
C VAL A 121 61.76 -12.69 4.12
N VAL A 122 61.67 -13.58 3.12
CA VAL A 122 62.37 -14.86 3.14
C VAL A 122 63.56 -14.77 2.22
N SER A 123 64.72 -15.18 2.72
CA SER A 123 65.92 -15.46 1.95
C SER A 123 66.04 -16.95 1.70
N VAL A 124 66.57 -17.31 0.53
CA VAL A 124 66.99 -18.66 0.18
C VAL A 124 68.44 -18.62 -0.32
N THR A 125 69.23 -19.61 0.06
CA THR A 125 70.60 -19.84 -0.42
C THR A 125 70.69 -21.23 -1.08
N ASP A 126 71.36 -21.36 -2.22
CA ASP A 126 71.57 -22.64 -2.91
C ASP A 126 72.93 -23.30 -2.56
N LEU A 127 73.17 -24.52 -3.03
CA LEU A 127 74.42 -25.24 -2.79
C LEU A 127 75.67 -24.50 -3.32
N ALA A 128 75.51 -23.69 -4.37
CA ALA A 128 76.56 -22.84 -4.94
C ALA A 128 76.69 -21.48 -4.21
N SER A 129 76.08 -21.33 -3.02
CA SER A 129 76.02 -20.10 -2.22
C SER A 129 75.38 -18.89 -2.91
N LYS A 130 74.63 -19.10 -4.00
CA LYS A 130 73.81 -18.04 -4.61
C LYS A 130 72.64 -17.74 -3.69
N ARG A 131 72.21 -16.48 -3.65
CA ARG A 131 71.09 -16.03 -2.82
C ARG A 131 69.96 -15.43 -3.65
N GLY A 132 68.75 -15.56 -3.12
CA GLY A 132 67.54 -14.90 -3.59
C GLY A 132 66.67 -14.52 -2.41
N GLU A 133 65.89 -13.44 -2.52
CA GLU A 133 64.97 -12.99 -1.49
C GLU A 133 63.59 -12.69 -2.07
N SER A 134 62.55 -12.79 -1.24
CA SER A 134 61.18 -12.43 -1.61
C SER A 134 60.41 -11.92 -0.41
N GLN A 135 59.70 -10.80 -0.58
CA GLN A 135 58.78 -10.28 0.43
C GLN A 135 57.41 -10.96 0.30
N LEU A 136 56.98 -11.62 1.36
CA LEU A 136 55.71 -12.34 1.46
C LEU A 136 54.77 -11.63 2.42
N SER A 137 53.46 -11.88 2.30
CA SER A 137 52.50 -11.52 3.34
C SER A 137 51.53 -12.67 3.61
N LEU A 138 51.27 -12.94 4.89
CA LEU A 138 50.36 -13.97 5.37
C LEU A 138 49.25 -13.29 6.20
N THR A 139 48.00 -13.52 5.82
CA THR A 139 46.84 -13.02 6.59
C THR A 139 46.32 -14.15 7.48
N VAL A 140 46.29 -13.91 8.80
CA VAL A 140 45.65 -14.79 9.78
C VAL A 140 44.25 -14.25 10.06
N GLY A 141 43.22 -14.94 9.56
CA GLY A 141 41.83 -14.66 9.90
C GLY A 141 41.41 -15.28 11.23
N ARG A 142 40.36 -14.76 11.88
CA ARG A 142 39.64 -15.50 12.92
C ARG A 142 38.69 -16.50 12.27
N SER A 143 38.56 -17.70 12.85
CA SER A 143 37.52 -18.65 12.41
C SER A 143 36.14 -18.07 12.70
N GLN A 144 35.38 -17.76 11.66
CA GLN A 144 33.97 -17.40 11.78
C GLN A 144 33.18 -18.68 12.09
N ARG A 145 32.90 -18.94 13.37
CA ARG A 145 32.01 -20.02 13.80
C ARG A 145 30.60 -19.75 13.29
N ARG A 146 30.30 -20.27 12.10
CA ARG A 146 28.94 -20.35 11.58
C ARG A 146 28.19 -21.48 12.31
N PHE A 147 27.70 -21.17 13.51
CA PHE A 147 26.59 -21.93 14.10
C PHE A 147 25.43 -21.97 13.09
N PRO A 148 24.64 -23.06 13.03
CA PRO A 148 23.34 -23.00 12.39
C PRO A 148 22.52 -21.92 13.11
N ILE A 149 22.10 -20.89 12.38
CA ILE A 149 21.21 -19.87 12.96
C ILE A 149 19.84 -20.54 13.06
N VAL A 150 19.50 -21.01 14.26
CA VAL A 150 18.11 -21.36 14.59
C VAL A 150 17.32 -20.05 14.54
N ASN A 151 16.26 -20.02 13.74
CA ASN A 151 15.31 -18.92 13.71
C ASN A 151 13.97 -19.52 14.15
N LEU A 152 13.49 -19.09 15.31
CA LEU A 152 12.17 -19.44 15.86
C LEU A 152 11.25 -18.24 15.65
N THR A 153 10.01 -18.48 15.20
CA THR A 153 8.93 -17.48 15.17
C THR A 153 7.66 -18.06 15.80
N LEU A 154 6.78 -17.18 16.28
CA LEU A 154 5.43 -17.55 16.70
C LEU A 154 4.38 -17.04 15.72
N SER A 155 3.33 -17.83 15.54
CA SER A 155 2.12 -17.44 14.82
C SER A 155 0.86 -17.76 15.66
N PRO A 156 -0.04 -16.78 15.88
CA PRO A 156 0.14 -15.35 15.60
C PRO A 156 1.19 -14.72 16.56
N ALA A 157 1.79 -13.58 16.21
CA ALA A 157 2.64 -12.84 17.17
C ALA A 157 1.86 -11.81 18.02
N PHE A 158 0.59 -11.56 17.68
CA PHE A 158 -0.34 -10.75 18.46
C PHE A 158 -1.73 -11.41 18.47
N ALA A 159 -2.41 -11.40 19.61
CA ALA A 159 -3.79 -11.87 19.74
C ALA A 159 -4.58 -10.98 20.70
N THR A 160 -5.91 -10.98 20.56
CA THR A 160 -6.82 -10.35 21.52
C THR A 160 -7.85 -11.39 21.95
N LEU A 161 -7.96 -11.65 23.25
CA LEU A 161 -8.84 -12.68 23.81
C LEU A 161 -9.69 -12.11 24.93
N HIS A 162 -10.97 -12.51 24.97
CA HIS A 162 -11.76 -12.39 26.19
C HIS A 162 -11.28 -13.39 27.25
N SER A 163 -11.43 -13.01 28.51
CA SER A 163 -11.22 -13.86 29.68
C SER A 163 -11.81 -15.27 29.51
N GLY A 164 -11.00 -16.30 29.79
CA GLY A 164 -11.40 -17.71 29.64
C GLY A 164 -11.45 -18.25 28.20
N ARG A 165 -11.13 -17.45 27.17
CA ARG A 165 -10.94 -17.93 25.79
C ARG A 165 -9.51 -18.44 25.56
N SER A 166 -9.32 -19.17 24.46
CA SER A 166 -8.06 -19.81 24.09
C SER A 166 -7.60 -19.40 22.69
N GLU A 167 -6.29 -19.40 22.46
CA GLU A 167 -5.65 -19.11 21.17
C GLU A 167 -4.56 -20.16 20.91
N GLN A 168 -4.39 -20.60 19.66
CA GLN A 168 -3.46 -21.67 19.32
C GLN A 168 -2.18 -21.08 18.70
N PHE A 169 -1.16 -20.89 19.54
CA PHE A 169 0.15 -20.46 19.07
C PHE A 169 0.89 -21.62 18.41
N THR A 170 1.55 -21.34 17.29
CA THR A 170 2.36 -22.30 16.56
C THR A 170 3.79 -21.79 16.42
N SER A 171 4.76 -22.64 16.74
CA SER A 171 6.18 -22.37 16.59
C SER A 171 6.68 -22.77 15.20
N SER A 172 7.32 -21.85 14.48
CA SER A 172 7.95 -22.12 13.18
C SER A 172 9.47 -22.04 13.29
N PHE A 173 10.17 -22.92 12.57
CA PHE A 173 11.62 -23.07 12.65
C PHE A 173 12.31 -22.96 11.28
N ARG A 174 13.51 -22.35 11.26
CA ARG A 174 14.51 -22.52 10.20
C ARG A 174 15.91 -22.71 10.80
N GLY A 175 16.73 -23.55 10.15
CA GLY A 175 18.13 -23.80 10.56
C GLY A 175 18.35 -25.03 11.44
N THR A 176 17.28 -25.69 11.90
CA THR A 176 17.29 -26.94 12.68
C THR A 176 16.26 -27.92 12.10
N SER A 177 16.44 -29.22 12.38
CA SER A 177 15.44 -30.27 12.15
C SER A 177 14.76 -30.74 13.45
N ASP A 178 15.32 -30.40 14.61
CA ASP A 178 14.61 -30.49 15.89
C ASP A 178 13.78 -29.21 16.07
N THR A 179 12.48 -29.39 16.20
CA THR A 179 11.47 -28.32 16.31
C THR A 179 10.73 -28.36 17.65
N ALA A 180 11.31 -28.99 18.68
CA ALA A 180 10.74 -28.97 20.02
C ALA A 180 10.90 -27.58 20.67
N VAL A 181 9.88 -27.18 21.44
CA VAL A 181 9.82 -25.90 22.16
C VAL A 181 9.33 -26.09 23.58
N GLU A 182 9.90 -25.31 24.50
CA GLU A 182 9.33 -25.10 25.83
C GLU A 182 8.43 -23.86 25.79
N TRP A 183 7.14 -24.03 26.12
CA TRP A 183 6.15 -22.97 26.14
C TRP A 183 5.99 -22.37 27.53
N THR A 184 6.00 -21.04 27.62
CA THR A 184 5.71 -20.28 28.82
C THR A 184 4.76 -19.12 28.52
N ALA A 185 4.07 -18.61 29.55
CA ALA A 185 3.25 -17.42 29.45
C ALA A 185 3.36 -16.60 30.73
N THR A 186 3.40 -15.26 30.64
CA THR A 186 3.48 -14.38 31.83
C THR A 186 2.19 -14.31 32.65
N LEU A 187 1.06 -14.66 32.04
CA LEU A 187 -0.28 -14.60 32.61
C LEU A 187 -1.19 -15.57 31.83
N GLY A 188 -2.05 -16.32 32.53
CA GLY A 188 -2.89 -17.37 31.92
C GLY A 188 -2.28 -18.77 32.01
N LYS A 189 -2.68 -19.67 31.11
CA LYS A 189 -2.11 -21.03 30.97
C LYS A 189 -1.72 -21.27 29.52
N ILE A 190 -0.66 -22.05 29.27
CA ILE A 190 -0.32 -22.54 27.94
C ILE A 190 0.02 -24.03 28.00
N SER A 191 -0.39 -24.80 27.00
CA SER A 191 -0.05 -26.22 26.86
C SER A 191 1.33 -26.42 26.21
N SER A 192 1.88 -27.63 26.32
CA SER A 192 3.05 -28.05 25.52
C SER A 192 2.81 -28.05 24.00
N SER A 193 1.54 -27.96 23.56
CA SER A 193 1.16 -27.81 22.15
C SER A 193 0.94 -26.36 21.72
N GLY A 194 1.26 -25.37 22.56
CA GLY A 194 1.09 -23.94 22.25
C GLY A 194 -0.34 -23.40 22.40
N LEU A 195 -1.30 -24.21 22.88
CA LEU A 195 -2.66 -23.74 23.14
C LEU A 195 -2.66 -22.89 24.41
N PHE A 196 -2.77 -21.58 24.24
CA PHE A 196 -2.93 -20.61 25.31
C PHE A 196 -4.39 -20.58 25.78
N THR A 197 -4.62 -20.27 27.06
CA THR A 197 -5.95 -19.99 27.64
C THR A 197 -5.85 -18.81 28.59
N ALA A 198 -6.62 -17.76 28.31
CA ALA A 198 -6.69 -16.54 29.08
C ALA A 198 -7.29 -16.82 30.48
N PRO A 199 -6.75 -16.20 31.55
CA PRO A 199 -7.38 -16.22 32.86
C PRO A 199 -8.59 -15.27 32.89
N SER A 200 -9.35 -15.30 33.98
CA SER A 200 -10.34 -14.26 34.26
C SER A 200 -9.65 -12.98 34.73
N VAL A 201 -9.87 -11.87 34.03
CA VAL A 201 -9.38 -10.53 34.42
C VAL A 201 -10.55 -9.56 34.58
N THR A 202 -10.42 -8.52 35.41
CA THR A 202 -11.45 -7.48 35.61
C THR A 202 -11.16 -6.17 34.88
N THR A 203 -9.95 -6.05 34.33
CA THR A 203 -9.47 -4.94 33.50
C THR A 203 -8.64 -5.52 32.36
N THR A 204 -8.42 -4.77 31.28
CA THR A 204 -7.55 -5.25 30.19
C THR A 204 -6.13 -5.47 30.70
N GLN A 205 -5.56 -6.65 30.44
CA GLN A 205 -4.21 -7.05 30.82
C GLN A 205 -3.45 -7.58 29.62
N ILE A 206 -2.13 -7.62 29.71
CA ILE A 206 -1.26 -8.14 28.65
C ILE A 206 -0.56 -9.40 29.16
N ALA A 207 -0.81 -10.53 28.49
CA ALA A 207 0.04 -11.70 28.61
C ALA A 207 1.09 -11.69 27.48
N VAL A 208 2.27 -12.22 27.76
CA VAL A 208 3.26 -12.55 26.74
C VAL A 208 3.42 -14.07 26.75
N VAL A 209 3.08 -14.71 25.64
CA VAL A 209 3.44 -16.09 25.35
C VAL A 209 4.86 -16.11 24.82
N LYS A 210 5.64 -17.11 25.22
CA LYS A 210 7.03 -17.29 24.85
C LYS A 210 7.28 -18.76 24.54
N ALA A 211 7.94 -19.03 23.42
CA ALA A 211 8.54 -20.32 23.11
C ALA A 211 10.06 -20.19 23.13
N THR A 212 10.73 -21.10 23.84
CA THR A 212 12.19 -21.27 23.82
C THR A 212 12.52 -22.55 23.05
N SER A 213 13.50 -22.47 22.15
CA SER A 213 13.93 -23.61 21.32
C SER A 213 14.70 -24.64 22.15
N VAL A 214 14.28 -25.91 22.09
CA VAL A 214 15.03 -27.02 22.73
C VAL A 214 16.37 -27.27 22.03
N ALA A 215 16.41 -27.08 20.70
CA ALA A 215 17.61 -27.23 19.88
C ALA A 215 18.67 -26.13 20.09
N ASP A 216 18.28 -24.99 20.66
CA ASP A 216 19.16 -23.90 21.10
C ASP A 216 18.41 -23.02 22.12
N PRO A 217 18.63 -23.21 23.44
CA PRO A 217 17.94 -22.43 24.47
C PRO A 217 18.22 -20.92 24.47
N ASN A 218 19.15 -20.43 23.64
CA ASN A 218 19.37 -18.99 23.43
C ASN A 218 18.43 -18.39 22.37
N THR A 219 17.72 -19.24 21.60
CA THR A 219 16.80 -18.83 20.55
C THR A 219 15.36 -18.91 21.05
N GLU A 220 14.70 -17.76 21.11
CA GLU A 220 13.36 -17.59 21.67
C GLU A 220 12.47 -16.76 20.74
N ALA A 221 11.16 -16.96 20.80
CA ALA A 221 10.17 -16.09 20.17
C ALA A 221 9.00 -15.81 21.10
N THR A 222 8.45 -14.60 21.01
CA THR A 222 7.35 -14.13 21.85
C THR A 222 6.14 -13.69 21.03
N ALA A 223 4.97 -13.75 21.65
CA ALA A 223 3.70 -13.26 21.13
C ALA A 223 2.93 -12.54 22.24
N THR A 224 2.31 -11.41 21.91
CA THR A 224 1.66 -10.53 22.88
C THR A 224 0.14 -10.67 22.81
N ILE A 225 -0.50 -10.94 23.93
CA ILE A 225 -1.94 -11.19 24.02
C ILE A 225 -2.61 -10.10 24.86
N THR A 226 -3.47 -9.32 24.23
CA THR A 226 -4.38 -8.41 24.93
C THR A 226 -5.55 -9.22 25.49
N ILE A 227 -5.55 -9.48 26.79
CA ILE A 227 -6.65 -10.15 27.48
C ILE A 227 -7.62 -9.09 27.95
N THR A 228 -8.85 -9.12 27.43
CA THR A 228 -9.95 -8.27 27.90
C THR A 228 -10.75 -8.98 29.00
N PRO A 229 -11.40 -8.22 29.90
CA PRO A 229 -12.30 -8.82 30.89
C PRO A 229 -13.45 -9.59 30.22
N PRO A 230 -14.16 -10.49 30.93
CA PRO A 230 -15.47 -10.92 30.47
C PRO A 230 -16.35 -9.67 30.34
N ALA A 231 -17.22 -9.62 29.34
CA ALA A 231 -18.14 -8.50 29.21
C ALA A 231 -19.02 -8.42 30.47
N SER A 232 -18.72 -7.45 31.35
CA SER A 232 -19.54 -7.09 32.49
C SER A 232 -20.80 -6.43 31.95
N THR A 233 -21.80 -7.26 31.61
CA THR A 233 -22.91 -6.94 30.71
C THR A 233 -23.49 -5.55 30.99
N PRO A 234 -23.16 -4.54 30.17
CA PRO A 234 -23.98 -3.35 30.09
C PRO A 234 -25.29 -3.76 29.38
N PRO A 235 -26.32 -2.89 29.36
CA PRO A 235 -27.33 -2.97 28.32
C PRO A 235 -26.64 -2.95 26.94
N PRO A 236 -27.18 -3.61 25.90
CA PRO A 236 -26.53 -3.66 24.59
C PRO A 236 -26.56 -2.30 23.89
N THR A 237 -25.57 -1.44 24.19
CA THR A 237 -25.47 -0.05 23.70
C THR A 237 -24.25 0.22 22.82
N HIS A 238 -23.46 -0.82 22.50
CA HIS A 238 -22.41 -0.77 21.46
C HIS A 238 -22.38 -2.03 20.58
N GLN A 239 -23.56 -2.47 20.11
CA GLN A 239 -23.68 -2.43 18.64
C GLN A 239 -23.72 -0.94 18.27
N PRO A 240 -23.00 -0.46 17.25
CA PRO A 240 -23.28 0.85 16.72
C PRO A 240 -24.74 0.86 16.27
N GLN A 241 -25.60 1.63 16.95
CA GLN A 241 -26.97 1.84 16.49
C GLN A 241 -26.90 2.27 15.02
N PRO A 242 -27.82 1.77 14.14
CA PRO A 242 -27.96 2.28 12.80
C PRO A 242 -27.93 3.81 12.83
N PRO A 243 -26.90 4.46 12.23
CA PRO A 243 -26.71 5.88 12.41
C PRO A 243 -27.92 6.61 11.85
N SER A 244 -28.76 7.15 12.75
CA SER A 244 -29.89 8.00 12.35
C SER A 244 -29.34 9.10 11.46
N LEU A 245 -29.93 9.27 10.26
CA LEU A 245 -29.45 10.23 9.27
C LEU A 245 -29.21 11.59 9.96
N PRO A 246 -27.98 12.11 9.96
CA PRO A 246 -27.63 13.27 10.77
C PRO A 246 -28.57 14.46 10.54
N THR A 247 -29.16 14.99 11.61
CA THR A 247 -30.04 16.17 11.57
C THR A 247 -29.21 17.47 11.61
N GLY A 248 -28.09 17.49 10.88
CA GLY A 248 -27.00 18.45 10.98
C GLY A 248 -25.68 17.80 10.52
N ALA A 249 -24.54 18.51 10.60
CA ALA A 249 -23.26 17.98 10.12
C ALA A 249 -22.85 16.64 10.78
N ASP A 250 -22.41 15.66 9.97
CA ASP A 250 -21.91 14.37 10.47
C ASP A 250 -20.54 14.55 11.15
N ASN A 251 -20.58 14.79 12.46
CA ASN A 251 -19.43 14.93 13.34
C ASN A 251 -19.31 13.72 14.30
N ARG A 252 -19.78 12.53 13.92
CA ARG A 252 -19.91 11.40 14.87
C ARG A 252 -18.62 10.93 15.55
N TYR A 253 -17.45 11.31 15.05
CA TYR A 253 -16.13 11.01 15.62
C TYR A 253 -15.35 12.26 16.08
N CYS A 254 -16.00 13.43 16.08
CA CYS A 254 -15.40 14.70 16.43
C CYS A 254 -16.33 15.51 17.33
N SER A 255 -15.86 15.90 18.50
CA SER A 255 -16.56 16.85 19.37
C SER A 255 -16.08 18.28 19.12
N SER A 256 -16.91 19.27 19.47
CA SER A 256 -16.62 20.69 19.25
C SER A 256 -15.25 21.11 19.80
N GLY A 257 -14.51 21.89 19.01
CA GLY A 257 -13.09 22.19 19.29
C GLY A 257 -12.14 21.08 18.83
N ASP A 258 -12.50 20.38 17.76
CA ASP A 258 -11.69 19.36 17.07
C ASP A 258 -11.16 18.25 17.98
N GLN A 259 -12.00 17.83 18.93
CA GLN A 259 -11.68 16.79 19.90
C GLN A 259 -12.06 15.40 19.34
N PRO A 260 -11.09 14.53 19.01
CA PRO A 260 -11.35 13.27 18.33
C PRO A 260 -11.82 12.18 19.30
N HIS A 261 -12.81 11.39 18.87
CA HIS A 261 -13.33 10.26 19.64
C HIS A 261 -13.59 9.01 18.78
N PHE A 262 -12.69 8.75 17.81
CA PHE A 262 -12.68 7.50 17.02
C PHE A 262 -12.42 6.24 17.86
N GLY A 263 -11.68 6.37 18.97
CA GLY A 263 -11.06 5.26 19.71
C GLY A 263 -9.56 5.17 19.44
N SER A 264 -8.87 4.22 20.06
CA SER A 264 -7.41 4.04 19.87
C SER A 264 -7.07 3.27 18.59
N THR A 265 -7.77 2.17 18.36
CA THR A 265 -7.33 1.09 17.47
C THR A 265 -8.52 0.31 16.92
N ASP A 266 -8.40 -0.13 15.67
CA ASP A 266 -9.29 -1.08 15.01
C ASP A 266 -8.45 -2.25 14.50
N GLY A 267 -8.70 -3.46 15.01
CA GLY A 267 -7.84 -4.62 14.75
C GLY A 267 -6.35 -4.28 15.00
N PRO A 268 -5.46 -4.43 14.01
CA PRO A 268 -4.06 -4.05 14.11
C PRO A 268 -3.76 -2.57 13.84
N ALA A 269 -4.72 -1.78 13.34
CA ALA A 269 -4.53 -0.39 12.91
C ALA A 269 -4.78 0.62 14.04
N ASN A 270 -3.97 1.67 14.14
CA ASN A 270 -4.33 2.85 14.93
C ASN A 270 -5.40 3.66 14.19
N LEU A 271 -6.40 4.15 14.92
CA LEU A 271 -7.45 5.02 14.38
C LEU A 271 -6.97 6.49 14.30
N PRO A 272 -7.68 7.38 13.58
CA PRO A 272 -7.35 8.80 13.53
C PRO A 272 -7.31 9.45 14.92
N GLN A 273 -6.25 10.22 15.16
CA GLN A 273 -5.94 10.92 16.42
C GLN A 273 -6.19 12.44 16.33
N ARG A 274 -6.81 12.89 15.24
CA ARG A 274 -7.28 14.27 14.98
C ARG A 274 -8.57 14.22 14.18
N CYS A 275 -9.38 15.27 14.24
CA CYS A 275 -10.64 15.36 13.51
C CYS A 275 -10.96 16.79 13.08
N ILE A 276 -12.04 16.99 12.32
CA ILE A 276 -12.54 18.32 11.95
C ILE A 276 -14.02 18.42 12.31
N TYR A 277 -14.37 19.39 13.16
CA TYR A 277 -15.73 19.63 13.63
C TYR A 277 -16.43 20.64 12.70
N THR A 278 -17.19 20.12 11.75
CA THR A 278 -17.63 20.88 10.56
C THR A 278 -18.99 21.56 10.70
N ALA A 279 -19.55 21.66 11.92
CA ALA A 279 -20.86 22.29 12.13
C ALA A 279 -20.83 23.80 11.81
N LEU A 280 -21.88 24.32 11.17
CA LEU A 280 -22.05 25.75 10.86
C LEU A 280 -21.97 26.63 12.12
N SER A 281 -22.48 26.12 13.25
CA SER A 281 -22.40 26.77 14.57
C SER A 281 -20.98 26.91 15.12
N SER A 282 -20.02 26.15 14.58
CA SER A 282 -18.60 26.18 14.95
C SER A 282 -17.70 26.78 13.87
N THR A 283 -18.28 27.30 12.78
CA THR A 283 -17.59 28.20 11.84
C THR A 283 -18.24 29.58 11.81
N PRO A 284 -18.20 30.34 12.92
CA PRO A 284 -18.87 31.63 13.03
C PRO A 284 -18.28 32.67 12.06
N SER A 285 -19.16 33.23 11.23
CA SER A 285 -18.92 34.43 10.41
C SER A 285 -19.91 35.53 10.82
N GLY A 286 -19.67 36.12 12.00
CA GLY A 286 -20.52 37.16 12.60
C GLY A 286 -20.26 38.59 12.11
N GLY A 287 -19.35 38.77 11.16
CA GLY A 287 -18.92 40.06 10.62
C GLY A 287 -19.85 40.63 9.54
N LYS A 288 -19.27 41.42 8.64
CA LYS A 288 -20.01 42.13 7.59
C LYS A 288 -20.49 41.15 6.52
N LYS A 289 -21.75 41.31 6.11
CA LYS A 289 -22.30 40.69 4.89
C LYS A 289 -21.98 41.59 3.69
N VAL A 290 -21.14 41.10 2.77
CA VAL A 290 -20.71 41.81 1.56
C VAL A 290 -21.36 41.15 0.35
N VAL A 291 -22.32 41.83 -0.28
CA VAL A 291 -23.01 41.32 -1.48
C VAL A 291 -22.20 41.62 -2.73
N VAL A 292 -21.92 40.60 -3.54
CA VAL A 292 -21.30 40.73 -4.86
C VAL A 292 -22.34 40.38 -5.92
N LEU A 293 -22.83 41.40 -6.63
CA LEU A 293 -23.78 41.25 -7.72
C LEU A 293 -23.09 40.74 -9.00
N ALA A 294 -23.87 40.23 -9.95
CA ALA A 294 -23.38 39.77 -11.25
C ALA A 294 -22.50 40.84 -11.94
N GLY A 295 -21.33 40.42 -12.43
CA GLY A 295 -20.30 41.31 -12.98
C GLY A 295 -19.37 41.98 -11.94
N GLY A 296 -19.66 41.85 -10.64
CA GLY A 296 -18.79 42.32 -9.56
C GLY A 296 -17.53 41.46 -9.35
N SER A 297 -16.50 42.06 -8.77
CA SER A 297 -15.22 41.39 -8.47
C SER A 297 -15.28 40.62 -7.15
N VAL A 298 -15.22 39.28 -7.22
CA VAL A 298 -15.15 38.41 -6.04
C VAL A 298 -13.80 38.55 -5.32
N ASN A 299 -12.70 38.63 -6.08
CA ASN A 299 -11.36 38.81 -5.51
C ASN A 299 -11.28 40.11 -4.70
N SER A 300 -11.80 41.22 -5.23
CA SER A 300 -11.79 42.50 -4.51
C SER A 300 -12.70 42.50 -3.28
N ALA A 301 -13.72 41.64 -3.22
CA ALA A 301 -14.51 41.44 -2.00
C ALA A 301 -13.72 40.65 -0.93
N LEU A 302 -12.98 39.61 -1.33
CA LEU A 302 -12.14 38.79 -0.43
C LEU A 302 -10.87 39.53 0.04
N GLU A 303 -10.24 40.31 -0.84
CA GLU A 303 -9.11 41.20 -0.54
C GLU A 303 -9.48 42.20 0.56
N ASN A 304 -10.68 42.81 0.46
CA ASN A 304 -11.19 43.77 1.45
C ASN A 304 -11.93 43.13 2.64
N ALA A 305 -12.09 41.80 2.69
CA ALA A 305 -12.78 41.11 3.78
C ALA A 305 -12.01 41.19 5.10
N ALA A 306 -12.72 41.41 6.21
CA ALA A 306 -12.23 41.15 7.55
C ALA A 306 -12.49 39.69 7.96
N CYS A 307 -11.76 39.20 8.96
CA CYS A 307 -12.06 37.90 9.56
C CYS A 307 -13.45 37.94 10.22
N GLY A 308 -14.24 36.89 10.02
CA GLY A 308 -15.66 36.86 10.38
C GLY A 308 -16.63 37.33 9.28
N ASP A 309 -16.17 37.92 8.17
CA ASP A 309 -17.07 38.41 7.11
C ASP A 309 -17.74 37.28 6.31
N VAL A 310 -18.91 37.60 5.72
CA VAL A 310 -19.62 36.73 4.79
C VAL A 310 -19.69 37.38 3.42
N ILE A 311 -19.04 36.78 2.43
CA ILE A 311 -19.09 37.20 1.03
C ILE A 311 -20.26 36.49 0.35
N LEU A 312 -21.31 37.24 0.02
CA LEU A 312 -22.56 36.77 -0.56
C LEU A 312 -22.57 37.00 -2.09
N LEU A 313 -22.22 35.96 -2.85
CA LEU A 313 -22.31 35.97 -4.31
C LEU A 313 -23.76 35.86 -4.76
N GLN A 314 -24.23 36.74 -5.64
CA GLN A 314 -25.61 36.70 -6.15
C GLN A 314 -26.01 35.29 -6.65
N ALA A 315 -27.09 34.75 -6.09
CA ALA A 315 -27.65 33.45 -6.47
C ALA A 315 -27.97 33.37 -7.98
N GLY A 316 -27.65 32.25 -8.62
CA GLY A 316 -27.81 32.03 -10.06
C GLY A 316 -26.85 32.82 -10.96
N ALA A 317 -26.07 33.78 -10.43
CA ALA A 317 -25.11 34.54 -11.22
C ALA A 317 -23.82 33.75 -11.48
N THR A 318 -23.17 34.04 -12.61
CA THR A 318 -21.85 33.47 -12.95
C THR A 318 -20.76 34.53 -12.77
N PHE A 319 -19.70 34.14 -12.08
CA PHE A 319 -18.52 34.94 -11.78
C PHE A 319 -17.29 34.32 -12.47
N LYS A 320 -16.45 35.18 -13.03
CA LYS A 320 -15.22 34.76 -13.73
C LYS A 320 -14.12 34.46 -12.70
N GLY A 321 -13.60 33.24 -12.73
CA GLY A 321 -12.40 32.86 -11.99
C GLY A 321 -11.09 33.20 -12.73
N PRO A 322 -9.92 32.95 -12.12
CA PRO A 322 -9.74 32.33 -10.81
C PRO A 322 -10.15 33.25 -9.66
N VAL A 323 -10.81 32.66 -8.65
CA VAL A 323 -11.11 33.34 -7.38
C VAL A 323 -10.08 32.89 -6.33
N THR A 324 -9.40 33.84 -5.70
CA THR A 324 -8.34 33.56 -4.72
C THR A 324 -8.87 33.79 -3.31
N LEU A 325 -8.75 32.79 -2.43
CA LEU A 325 -8.88 32.97 -0.98
C LEU A 325 -7.53 33.50 -0.46
N PRO A 326 -7.44 34.76 0.02
CA PRO A 326 -6.17 35.38 0.41
C PRO A 326 -5.70 34.94 1.81
N ALA A 327 -4.41 35.15 2.08
CA ALA A 327 -3.87 35.07 3.44
C ALA A 327 -4.55 36.09 4.35
N LYS A 328 -5.05 35.64 5.50
CA LYS A 328 -5.74 36.46 6.51
C LYS A 328 -5.45 35.89 7.89
N ASN A 329 -5.26 36.76 8.88
CA ASN A 329 -5.01 36.37 10.27
C ASN A 329 -6.32 36.03 11.00
N CYS A 330 -7.05 35.06 10.46
CA CYS A 330 -8.32 34.61 11.01
C CYS A 330 -8.12 33.48 12.03
N ASP A 331 -9.15 33.23 12.84
CA ASP A 331 -9.14 32.23 13.91
C ASP A 331 -10.49 31.49 13.97
N ALA A 332 -10.60 30.50 14.85
CA ALA A 332 -11.76 29.63 14.97
C ALA A 332 -13.08 30.36 15.34
N GLN A 333 -13.03 31.59 15.84
CA GLN A 333 -14.20 32.44 16.14
C GLN A 333 -14.52 33.46 15.03
N HIS A 334 -13.66 33.57 14.01
CA HIS A 334 -13.74 34.63 12.98
C HIS A 334 -13.50 34.07 11.56
N TRP A 335 -14.27 33.05 11.18
CA TRP A 335 -14.19 32.44 9.85
C TRP A 335 -14.65 33.39 8.74
N ILE A 336 -14.03 33.34 7.56
CA ILE A 336 -14.57 34.00 6.36
C ILE A 336 -15.42 32.98 5.57
N THR A 337 -16.69 33.29 5.37
CA THR A 337 -17.60 32.44 4.59
C THR A 337 -17.82 33.03 3.19
N LEU A 338 -17.36 32.34 2.15
CA LEU A 338 -17.70 32.62 0.75
C LEU A 338 -18.87 31.74 0.32
N ARG A 339 -20.03 32.35 0.05
CA ARG A 339 -21.26 31.59 -0.26
C ARG A 339 -22.17 32.26 -1.26
N THR A 340 -23.15 31.50 -1.74
CA THR A 340 -24.30 32.08 -2.44
C THR A 340 -25.16 32.96 -1.51
N SER A 341 -25.77 34.00 -2.08
CA SER A 341 -26.78 34.86 -1.46
C SER A 341 -28.16 34.20 -1.33
N ALA A 342 -28.34 32.95 -1.78
CA ALA A 342 -29.56 32.19 -1.54
C ALA A 342 -29.77 31.95 -0.03
N ALA A 343 -31.02 32.04 0.41
CA ALA A 343 -31.42 31.72 1.78
C ALA A 343 -31.14 30.24 2.11
N ASP A 344 -30.87 29.92 3.37
CA ASP A 344 -30.51 28.56 3.78
C ASP A 344 -31.64 27.54 3.54
N SER A 345 -32.91 27.96 3.60
CA SER A 345 -34.07 27.17 3.20
C SER A 345 -34.16 26.87 1.70
N SER A 346 -33.36 27.54 0.88
CA SER A 346 -33.20 27.27 -0.55
C SER A 346 -32.04 26.31 -0.85
N LEU A 347 -31.19 26.00 0.12
CA LEU A 347 -30.10 25.03 0.04
C LEU A 347 -30.53 23.68 0.68
N PRO A 348 -29.73 22.60 0.58
CA PRO A 348 -29.95 21.42 1.41
C PRO A 348 -29.73 21.79 2.89
N PRO A 349 -30.45 21.16 3.84
CA PRO A 349 -30.09 21.19 5.25
C PRO A 349 -28.63 20.75 5.46
N GLU A 350 -28.01 21.17 6.56
CA GLU A 350 -26.68 20.68 6.93
C GLU A 350 -26.71 19.16 7.16
N GLY A 351 -25.68 18.42 6.72
CA GLY A 351 -25.69 16.95 6.70
C GLY A 351 -26.42 16.34 5.50
N THR A 352 -27.04 17.16 4.64
CA THR A 352 -27.69 16.71 3.40
C THR A 352 -26.83 17.07 2.20
N ARG A 353 -26.45 16.05 1.41
CA ARG A 353 -25.64 16.21 0.19
C ARG A 353 -26.35 17.12 -0.82
N ILE A 354 -25.62 18.06 -1.40
CA ILE A 354 -26.13 18.87 -2.52
C ILE A 354 -26.11 18.08 -3.83
N THR A 355 -26.97 18.48 -4.77
CA THR A 355 -27.09 17.85 -6.08
C THR A 355 -27.22 18.92 -7.18
N PRO A 356 -27.01 18.57 -8.46
CA PRO A 356 -27.23 19.49 -9.59
C PRO A 356 -28.64 20.11 -9.66
N CYS A 357 -29.60 19.56 -8.92
CA CYS A 357 -30.94 20.12 -8.71
C CYS A 357 -30.89 21.59 -8.25
N TYR A 358 -29.87 21.95 -7.46
CA TYR A 358 -29.64 23.29 -6.90
C TYR A 358 -28.97 24.28 -7.88
N ALA A 359 -28.52 23.80 -9.04
CA ALA A 359 -28.14 24.63 -10.19
C ALA A 359 -29.23 24.70 -11.28
N GLY A 360 -30.33 23.94 -11.14
CA GLY A 360 -31.43 23.86 -12.11
C GLY A 360 -31.42 22.60 -12.98
N ILE A 361 -30.63 21.58 -12.65
CA ILE A 361 -30.51 20.32 -13.41
C ILE A 361 -31.14 19.18 -12.60
N SER A 362 -32.25 18.61 -13.06
CA SER A 362 -32.97 17.55 -12.33
C SER A 362 -32.12 16.31 -12.03
N SER A 363 -31.34 15.86 -13.02
CA SER A 363 -30.44 14.71 -12.93
C SER A 363 -29.38 14.80 -14.04
N LEU A 364 -28.18 14.27 -13.80
CA LEU A 364 -27.14 14.16 -14.83
C LEU A 364 -27.27 12.83 -15.61
N PRO A 365 -27.11 12.81 -16.94
CA PRO A 365 -27.13 11.57 -17.72
C PRO A 365 -26.08 10.56 -17.26
N ASN A 366 -26.46 9.27 -17.30
CA ASN A 366 -25.65 8.10 -16.94
C ASN A 366 -25.16 8.03 -15.48
N ARG A 367 -25.81 8.74 -14.56
CA ARG A 367 -25.48 8.80 -13.12
C ARG A 367 -26.69 8.44 -12.24
N PRO A 368 -26.47 8.13 -10.94
CA PRO A 368 -27.56 7.88 -10.00
C PRO A 368 -28.55 9.06 -9.92
N ALA A 369 -29.84 8.76 -9.94
CA ALA A 369 -30.91 9.75 -9.94
C ALA A 369 -31.27 10.18 -8.50
N TYR A 370 -30.42 11.02 -7.90
CA TYR A 370 -30.68 11.63 -6.59
C TYR A 370 -31.98 12.45 -6.58
N THR A 371 -32.66 12.46 -5.44
CA THR A 371 -33.95 13.16 -5.25
C THR A 371 -33.86 14.64 -5.61
N CYS A 372 -34.68 15.07 -6.58
CA CYS A 372 -34.89 16.47 -6.95
C CYS A 372 -36.40 16.76 -7.04
N SER A 373 -36.95 17.47 -6.05
CA SER A 373 -38.39 17.80 -6.01
C SER A 373 -38.77 18.91 -6.99
N ALA A 374 -37.90 19.90 -7.17
CA ALA A 374 -37.98 20.93 -8.21
C ALA A 374 -36.58 21.47 -8.52
N PRO A 375 -36.11 21.46 -9.78
CA PRO A 375 -34.87 22.10 -10.15
C PRO A 375 -34.93 23.61 -9.91
N ARG A 376 -33.88 24.17 -9.29
CA ARG A 376 -33.80 25.58 -8.89
C ARG A 376 -32.37 26.08 -9.10
N SER A 377 -32.16 27.20 -9.79
CA SER A 377 -30.81 27.76 -10.01
C SER A 377 -30.42 28.70 -8.86
N VAL A 378 -30.07 28.13 -7.71
CA VAL A 378 -29.75 28.88 -6.48
C VAL A 378 -28.26 28.93 -6.15
N LEU A 379 -27.44 28.02 -6.68
CA LEU A 379 -25.98 28.15 -6.54
C LEU A 379 -25.47 29.40 -7.26
N SER A 380 -24.39 29.97 -6.75
CA SER A 380 -23.61 30.99 -7.45
C SER A 380 -22.43 30.31 -8.13
N LYS A 381 -22.21 30.59 -9.42
CA LYS A 381 -21.27 29.85 -10.27
C LYS A 381 -19.93 30.59 -10.36
N ILE A 382 -18.82 29.90 -10.12
CA ILE A 382 -17.46 30.38 -10.37
C ILE A 382 -16.88 29.55 -11.52
N GLN A 383 -16.56 30.20 -12.64
CA GLN A 383 -16.13 29.52 -13.87
C GLN A 383 -14.79 30.05 -14.38
N ILE A 384 -13.85 29.14 -14.67
CA ILE A 384 -12.59 29.45 -15.38
C ILE A 384 -12.64 29.04 -16.84
N ALA A 385 -11.81 29.66 -17.69
CA ALA A 385 -11.60 29.17 -19.05
C ALA A 385 -10.72 27.90 -19.03
N ASN A 386 -9.47 28.02 -18.58
CA ASN A 386 -8.48 26.93 -18.57
C ASN A 386 -7.45 27.14 -17.45
N GLY A 387 -6.44 26.27 -17.37
CA GLY A 387 -5.37 26.37 -16.38
C GLY A 387 -5.71 25.62 -15.09
N ALA A 388 -5.78 26.31 -13.95
CA ALA A 388 -6.06 25.68 -12.65
C ALA A 388 -6.61 26.68 -11.62
N GLY A 389 -7.41 26.18 -10.68
CA GLY A 389 -7.84 26.90 -9.49
C GLY A 389 -8.96 27.90 -9.73
N ALA A 390 -10.15 27.42 -10.11
CA ALA A 390 -11.38 28.22 -10.10
C ALA A 390 -11.64 28.79 -8.71
N ILE A 391 -11.42 27.99 -7.67
CA ILE A 391 -10.93 28.46 -6.36
C ILE A 391 -9.43 28.17 -6.27
N THR A 392 -8.64 29.20 -5.98
CA THR A 392 -7.24 29.08 -5.57
C THR A 392 -7.15 29.46 -4.10
N VAL A 393 -6.53 28.61 -3.27
CA VAL A 393 -6.24 28.92 -1.86
C VAL A 393 -4.78 29.35 -1.77
N ALA A 394 -4.54 30.57 -1.29
CA ALA A 394 -3.19 31.15 -1.20
C ALA A 394 -2.41 30.63 0.02
N PRO A 395 -1.06 30.71 0.02
CA PRO A 395 -0.27 30.38 1.20
C PRO A 395 -0.68 31.26 2.39
N GLY A 396 -1.02 30.66 3.53
CA GLY A 396 -1.49 31.33 4.74
C GLY A 396 -2.98 31.71 4.73
N ALA A 397 -3.78 31.23 3.77
CA ALA A 397 -5.23 31.41 3.77
C ALA A 397 -5.89 30.37 4.71
N ASN A 398 -6.26 30.80 5.91
CA ASN A 398 -6.79 29.93 6.96
C ASN A 398 -8.22 30.32 7.39
N PHE A 399 -8.99 29.37 7.94
CA PHE A 399 -10.35 29.56 8.47
C PHE A 399 -11.36 30.07 7.42
N TYR A 400 -11.49 29.32 6.32
CA TYR A 400 -12.42 29.61 5.22
C TYR A 400 -13.50 28.53 5.05
N ARG A 401 -14.77 28.94 4.94
CA ARG A 401 -15.88 28.07 4.53
C ARG A 401 -16.42 28.49 3.16
N VAL A 402 -16.48 27.55 2.23
CA VAL A 402 -17.02 27.72 0.87
C VAL A 402 -18.32 26.94 0.77
N LEU A 403 -19.45 27.64 0.54
CA LEU A 403 -20.80 27.08 0.72
C LEU A 403 -21.77 27.41 -0.43
N GLY A 404 -22.43 26.38 -0.99
CA GLY A 404 -23.54 26.57 -1.92
C GLY A 404 -23.11 27.18 -3.26
N LEU A 405 -21.94 26.80 -3.76
CA LEU A 405 -21.37 27.27 -5.02
C LEU A 405 -21.33 26.16 -6.07
N GLU A 406 -21.48 26.55 -7.33
CA GLU A 406 -21.07 25.74 -8.48
C GLU A 406 -19.65 26.18 -8.87
N ILE A 407 -18.70 25.25 -8.94
CA ILE A 407 -17.28 25.53 -9.22
C ILE A 407 -16.89 24.71 -10.45
N THR A 408 -16.67 25.38 -11.58
CA THR A 408 -16.57 24.70 -12.88
C THR A 408 -15.65 25.43 -13.86
N ARG A 409 -15.65 24.95 -15.11
CA ARG A 409 -14.89 25.43 -16.26
C ARG A 409 -15.83 25.75 -17.44
N GLN A 410 -15.35 26.53 -18.39
CA GLN A 410 -15.97 26.71 -19.70
C GLN A 410 -15.73 25.47 -20.57
N GLN A 411 -16.65 25.16 -21.48
CA GLN A 411 -16.50 24.06 -22.44
C GLN A 411 -15.55 24.46 -23.60
N GLY A 412 -14.79 23.51 -24.15
CA GLY A 412 -14.00 23.68 -25.37
C GLY A 412 -12.72 24.53 -25.26
N THR A 413 -12.26 24.82 -24.04
CA THR A 413 -11.17 25.77 -23.74
C THR A 413 -9.80 25.11 -23.46
N GLY A 414 -9.67 23.80 -23.68
CA GLY A 414 -8.45 23.03 -23.38
C GLY A 414 -8.44 22.43 -21.96
N LEU A 415 -7.25 22.07 -21.45
CA LEU A 415 -7.05 21.36 -20.19
C LEU A 415 -7.30 22.23 -18.94
N VAL A 416 -7.86 21.62 -17.89
CA VAL A 416 -7.91 22.16 -16.52
C VAL A 416 -7.24 21.19 -15.53
N TYR A 417 -6.21 21.62 -14.80
CA TYR A 417 -5.44 20.79 -13.85
C TYR A 417 -6.07 20.66 -12.44
N GLY A 418 -7.13 21.41 -12.17
CA GLY A 418 -7.84 21.40 -10.90
C GLY A 418 -8.84 22.55 -10.78
N LEU A 419 -10.01 22.30 -10.21
CA LEU A 419 -11.03 23.33 -9.98
C LEU A 419 -10.90 24.00 -8.61
N VAL A 420 -10.57 23.25 -7.56
CA VAL A 420 -10.06 23.76 -6.28
C VAL A 420 -8.58 23.41 -6.17
N LYS A 421 -7.73 24.41 -5.95
CA LYS A 421 -6.28 24.26 -5.87
C LYS A 421 -5.73 24.95 -4.62
N VAL A 422 -5.19 24.19 -3.67
CA VAL A 422 -4.32 24.74 -2.62
C VAL A 422 -2.93 25.05 -3.20
N VAL A 423 -2.35 26.18 -2.81
CA VAL A 423 -0.99 26.61 -3.16
C VAL A 423 -0.23 26.91 -1.88
N GLY A 424 0.81 26.13 -1.58
CA GLY A 424 1.56 26.25 -0.32
C GLY A 424 0.71 25.84 0.90
N THR A 425 1.09 26.34 2.07
CA THR A 425 0.42 26.03 3.34
C THR A 425 -0.94 26.70 3.45
N ALA A 426 -1.97 25.94 3.85
CA ALA A 426 -3.29 26.47 4.19
C ALA A 426 -3.93 25.56 5.25
N ASP A 427 -4.81 26.11 6.08
CA ASP A 427 -5.32 25.40 7.26
C ASP A 427 -6.78 25.74 7.58
N HIS A 428 -7.52 24.82 8.20
CA HIS A 428 -8.93 24.99 8.55
C HIS A 428 -9.79 25.46 7.35
N LEU A 429 -9.94 24.59 6.35
CA LEU A 429 -10.71 24.85 5.13
C LEU A 429 -11.93 23.91 5.05
N ILE A 430 -13.12 24.45 4.79
CA ILE A 430 -14.33 23.64 4.61
C ILE A 430 -15.00 23.95 3.25
N PHE A 431 -15.15 22.92 2.43
CA PHE A 431 -16.00 22.92 1.24
C PHE A 431 -17.28 22.17 1.58
N ASP A 432 -18.40 22.89 1.68
CA ASP A 432 -19.67 22.42 2.25
C ASP A 432 -20.80 22.63 1.24
N ARG A 433 -21.51 21.56 0.86
CA ARG A 433 -22.63 21.61 -0.09
C ARG A 433 -22.26 22.41 -1.35
N VAL A 434 -21.12 22.09 -1.96
CA VAL A 434 -20.67 22.63 -3.26
C VAL A 434 -20.85 21.61 -4.38
N TRP A 435 -21.07 22.10 -5.61
CA TRP A 435 -21.03 21.29 -6.82
C TRP A 435 -19.78 21.63 -7.62
N ILE A 436 -18.80 20.73 -7.68
CA ILE A 436 -17.52 20.94 -8.36
C ILE A 436 -17.46 20.01 -9.57
N HIS A 437 -17.40 20.52 -10.79
CA HIS A 437 -17.43 19.65 -11.97
C HIS A 437 -16.69 20.15 -13.20
N GLY A 438 -16.13 19.19 -13.96
CA GLY A 438 -15.60 19.42 -15.31
C GLY A 438 -16.70 19.61 -16.36
N THR A 439 -16.43 19.18 -17.59
CA THR A 439 -17.46 19.00 -18.63
C THR A 439 -17.48 17.55 -19.11
N ALA A 440 -18.56 17.13 -19.76
CA ALA A 440 -18.74 15.73 -20.19
C ALA A 440 -17.66 15.18 -21.14
N LEU A 441 -16.82 16.04 -21.75
CA LEU A 441 -15.80 15.66 -22.73
C LEU A 441 -14.46 16.40 -22.62
N ASP A 442 -14.37 17.58 -22.00
CA ASP A 442 -13.10 18.33 -21.90
C ASP A 442 -12.28 17.91 -20.68
N GLU A 443 -10.99 17.65 -20.88
CA GLU A 443 -10.07 17.17 -19.84
C GLU A 443 -10.04 18.07 -18.60
N THR A 444 -10.32 17.48 -17.45
CA THR A 444 -10.37 18.15 -16.15
C THR A 444 -9.77 17.22 -15.10
N THR A 445 -8.53 17.45 -14.69
CA THR A 445 -7.76 16.44 -13.93
C THR A 445 -8.14 16.35 -12.46
N ARG A 446 -8.62 17.44 -11.83
CA ARG A 446 -8.95 17.42 -10.39
C ARG A 446 -10.20 18.20 -10.04
N GLY A 447 -11.01 17.64 -9.16
CA GLY A 447 -11.97 18.40 -8.37
C GLY A 447 -11.24 19.24 -7.34
N VAL A 448 -10.76 18.58 -6.28
CA VAL A 448 -10.00 19.22 -5.19
C VAL A 448 -8.56 18.69 -5.13
N TYR A 449 -7.58 19.60 -5.20
CA TYR A 449 -6.19 19.33 -4.87
C TYR A 449 -5.82 19.93 -3.51
N LEU A 450 -5.53 19.06 -2.53
CA LEU A 450 -5.29 19.42 -1.13
C LEU A 450 -3.90 20.08 -0.91
N GLY A 451 -2.91 19.79 -1.76
CA GLY A 451 -1.59 20.45 -1.69
C GLY A 451 -0.85 20.27 -0.35
N ASP A 452 -0.29 21.36 0.18
CA ASP A 452 0.43 21.38 1.46
C ASP A 452 -0.47 21.85 2.63
N SER A 453 -1.74 21.43 2.65
CA SER A 453 -2.72 21.87 3.66
C SER A 453 -2.85 20.97 4.90
N ALA A 454 -3.41 21.55 5.97
CA ALA A 454 -3.92 20.84 7.14
C ALA A 454 -5.42 21.13 7.36
N ASN A 455 -6.08 20.30 8.17
CA ASN A 455 -7.48 20.44 8.62
C ASN A 455 -8.45 20.85 7.48
N VAL A 456 -8.49 20.06 6.40
CA VAL A 456 -9.39 20.32 5.25
C VAL A 456 -10.55 19.33 5.20
N ALA A 457 -11.77 19.88 5.15
CA ALA A 457 -13.00 19.15 4.97
C ALA A 457 -13.63 19.38 3.59
N VAL A 458 -14.08 18.30 2.95
CA VAL A 458 -14.98 18.31 1.79
C VAL A 458 -16.20 17.49 2.19
N ILE A 459 -17.33 18.15 2.40
CA ILE A 459 -18.53 17.55 2.98
C ILE A 459 -19.80 17.86 2.19
N ASP A 460 -20.76 16.94 2.23
CA ASP A 460 -22.10 17.09 1.68
C ASP A 460 -22.12 17.57 0.21
N SER A 461 -21.06 17.28 -0.56
CA SER A 461 -20.79 17.90 -1.87
C SER A 461 -20.93 16.94 -3.05
N TYR A 462 -21.02 17.49 -4.25
CA TYR A 462 -21.14 16.73 -5.51
C TYR A 462 -19.94 17.02 -6.41
N LEU A 463 -19.17 16.00 -6.78
CA LEU A 463 -17.93 16.12 -7.53
C LEU A 463 -17.97 15.18 -8.76
N ASN A 464 -17.94 15.71 -9.99
CA ASN A 464 -18.10 14.90 -11.21
C ASN A 464 -17.38 15.42 -12.48
N ASP A 465 -17.39 14.62 -13.55
CA ASP A 465 -16.73 14.91 -14.84
C ASP A 465 -15.21 15.18 -14.73
N PHE A 466 -14.51 14.41 -13.90
CA PHE A 466 -13.03 14.43 -13.81
C PHE A 466 -12.40 13.31 -14.63
N HIS A 467 -11.78 13.66 -15.76
CA HIS A 467 -11.20 12.69 -16.70
C HIS A 467 -10.05 13.28 -17.52
N CYS A 468 -9.26 12.36 -18.09
CA CYS A 468 -8.20 12.60 -19.07
C CYS A 468 -8.45 11.72 -20.29
N ILE A 469 -8.23 12.24 -21.49
CA ILE A 469 -8.50 11.51 -22.73
C ILE A 469 -7.36 10.52 -22.97
N ALA A 470 -7.69 9.24 -23.15
CA ALA A 470 -6.69 8.20 -23.30
C ALA A 470 -5.97 8.30 -24.65
N VAL A 471 -4.65 8.09 -24.63
CA VAL A 471 -3.72 8.10 -25.79
C VAL A 471 -3.52 9.46 -26.47
N THR A 472 -4.58 10.26 -26.67
CA THR A 472 -4.52 11.56 -27.35
C THR A 472 -4.73 12.77 -26.45
N GLY A 473 -4.96 12.56 -25.15
CA GLY A 473 -5.16 13.62 -24.17
C GLY A 473 -3.87 14.31 -23.72
N SER A 474 -4.07 15.45 -23.07
CA SER A 474 -3.04 16.34 -22.53
C SER A 474 -2.60 15.93 -21.12
N CYS A 475 -3.37 15.06 -20.46
CA CYS A 475 -3.12 14.63 -19.09
C CYS A 475 -3.17 13.10 -18.93
N THR A 476 -2.52 12.62 -17.87
CA THR A 476 -2.29 11.18 -17.63
C THR A 476 -3.07 10.63 -16.44
N ASP A 477 -3.75 11.50 -15.69
CA ASP A 477 -4.39 11.15 -14.43
C ASP A 477 -5.50 12.11 -14.02
N ALA A 478 -6.61 11.60 -13.46
CA ALA A 478 -7.77 12.42 -13.09
C ALA A 478 -8.53 11.93 -11.84
N GLN A 479 -8.69 12.82 -10.85
CA GLN A 479 -9.27 12.49 -9.53
C GLN A 479 -10.37 13.45 -9.07
N ALA A 480 -11.33 12.99 -8.26
CA ALA A 480 -12.28 13.90 -7.63
C ALA A 480 -11.62 14.64 -6.46
N ILE A 481 -10.86 13.92 -5.62
CA ILE A 481 -10.02 14.50 -4.56
C ILE A 481 -8.61 13.88 -4.58
N ASN A 482 -7.57 14.70 -4.49
CA ASN A 482 -6.17 14.26 -4.39
C ASN A 482 -5.36 15.04 -3.35
N GLY A 483 -4.59 14.32 -2.54
CA GLY A 483 -3.65 14.86 -1.54
C GLY A 483 -2.39 14.00 -1.39
N GLY A 484 -1.61 14.20 -0.33
CA GLY A 484 -0.46 13.34 0.01
C GLY A 484 0.76 13.43 -0.92
N ASN A 485 0.83 14.49 -1.73
CA ASN A 485 1.96 14.84 -2.61
C ASN A 485 2.75 16.02 -2.04
N SER A 486 2.82 16.09 -0.71
CA SER A 486 3.17 17.28 0.05
C SER A 486 4.65 17.27 0.45
N LEU A 487 5.25 18.45 0.54
CA LEU A 487 6.63 18.64 0.99
C LEU A 487 6.73 19.10 2.45
N LEU A 488 5.58 19.41 3.06
CA LEU A 488 5.45 19.87 4.44
C LEU A 488 4.56 18.90 5.26
N PRO A 489 4.57 18.98 6.61
CA PRO A 489 3.62 18.25 7.44
C PRO A 489 2.18 18.65 7.08
N THR A 490 1.34 17.67 6.79
CA THR A 490 -0.04 17.86 6.28
C THR A 490 -0.98 16.84 6.90
N GLY A 491 -2.29 17.09 6.79
CA GLY A 491 -3.32 16.18 7.28
C GLY A 491 -4.21 16.77 8.36
N THR A 492 -4.88 15.86 9.07
CA THR A 492 -6.31 15.97 9.36
C THR A 492 -7.12 16.27 8.09
N TYR A 493 -7.79 15.26 7.54
CA TYR A 493 -8.64 15.41 6.35
C TYR A 493 -9.99 14.75 6.55
N LYS A 494 -11.07 15.41 6.11
CA LYS A 494 -12.45 14.90 6.28
C LYS A 494 -13.20 14.91 4.95
N ILE A 495 -13.47 13.74 4.40
CA ILE A 495 -14.17 13.54 3.13
C ILE A 495 -15.46 12.77 3.44
N VAL A 496 -16.55 13.50 3.70
CA VAL A 496 -17.78 12.89 4.26
C VAL A 496 -19.05 13.24 3.47
N ASN A 497 -19.86 12.22 3.17
CA ASN A 497 -21.17 12.35 2.53
C ASN A 497 -21.15 13.00 1.12
N ASN A 498 -20.10 12.77 0.32
CA ASN A 498 -20.00 13.33 -1.03
C ASN A 498 -20.42 12.32 -2.11
N PHE A 499 -20.83 12.82 -3.29
CA PHE A 499 -20.73 12.06 -4.53
C PHE A 499 -19.38 12.39 -5.17
N LEU A 500 -18.60 11.37 -5.51
CA LEU A 500 -17.22 11.50 -6.01
C LEU A 500 -17.06 10.68 -7.29
N GLU A 501 -16.93 11.34 -8.44
CA GLU A 501 -16.80 10.71 -9.75
C GLU A 501 -15.56 11.19 -10.51
N ALA A 502 -14.64 10.26 -10.80
CA ALA A 502 -13.49 10.48 -11.66
C ALA A 502 -13.10 9.23 -12.44
N ALA A 503 -12.51 9.38 -13.64
CA ALA A 503 -12.15 8.27 -14.51
C ALA A 503 -10.97 7.45 -13.99
N ALA A 504 -9.94 8.09 -13.42
CA ALA A 504 -8.87 7.38 -12.71
C ALA A 504 -9.32 7.10 -11.26
N GLU A 505 -8.67 7.65 -10.24
CA GLU A 505 -9.01 7.40 -8.84
C GLU A 505 -10.05 8.40 -8.31
N ASN A 506 -11.15 7.96 -7.69
CA ASN A 506 -12.13 8.87 -7.12
C ASN A 506 -11.53 9.63 -5.91
N VAL A 507 -10.74 8.93 -5.08
CA VAL A 507 -9.85 9.55 -4.10
C VAL A 507 -8.46 8.90 -4.19
N LEU A 508 -7.42 9.74 -4.26
CA LEU A 508 -6.01 9.33 -4.27
C LEU A 508 -5.19 10.10 -3.24
N PHE A 509 -4.50 9.40 -2.35
CA PHE A 509 -3.44 9.98 -1.51
C PHE A 509 -2.05 9.54 -2.02
N GLY A 510 -1.25 10.51 -2.46
CA GLY A 510 0.00 10.32 -3.21
C GLY A 510 -0.20 10.44 -4.73
N GLY A 511 0.67 9.79 -5.50
CA GLY A 511 0.66 9.77 -6.98
C GLY A 511 1.81 10.54 -7.64
N ALA A 512 2.36 11.55 -6.97
CA ALA A 512 3.52 12.33 -7.39
C ALA A 512 4.67 12.19 -6.36
N GLY A 513 5.62 13.14 -6.38
CA GLY A 513 6.64 13.25 -5.33
C GLY A 513 6.09 13.92 -4.06
N GLY A 514 6.79 13.70 -2.95
CA GLY A 514 6.52 14.27 -1.63
C GLY A 514 7.67 13.96 -0.68
N SER A 515 7.54 14.36 0.59
CA SER A 515 8.53 14.07 1.64
C SER A 515 7.92 13.69 3.00
N THR A 516 6.62 13.88 3.17
CA THR A 516 5.88 13.61 4.42
C THR A 516 4.76 12.60 4.18
N VAL A 517 4.31 11.93 5.23
CA VAL A 517 3.10 11.08 5.21
C VAL A 517 1.95 11.91 5.78
N PRO A 518 0.86 12.18 5.03
CA PRO A 518 -0.32 12.84 5.58
C PRO A 518 -1.06 11.89 6.52
N ALA A 519 -1.65 12.42 7.58
CA ALA A 519 -2.27 11.61 8.61
C ALA A 519 -3.68 12.05 8.99
N ASP A 520 -4.37 11.17 9.74
CA ASP A 520 -5.64 11.43 10.42
C ASP A 520 -6.78 11.75 9.45
N ILE A 521 -7.15 10.75 8.64
CA ILE A 521 -7.99 10.91 7.45
C ILE A 521 -9.33 10.16 7.62
N GLU A 522 -10.44 10.91 7.72
CA GLU A 522 -11.81 10.38 7.73
C GLU A 522 -12.41 10.38 6.31
N ILE A 523 -12.78 9.21 5.77
CA ILE A 523 -13.40 9.06 4.45
C ILE A 523 -14.67 8.22 4.60
N ARG A 524 -15.81 8.89 4.69
CA ARG A 524 -17.05 8.26 5.17
C ARG A 524 -18.31 8.59 4.40
N ARG A 525 -19.18 7.58 4.21
CA ARG A 525 -20.52 7.75 3.61
C ARG A 525 -20.53 8.43 2.23
N ASN A 526 -19.42 8.33 1.49
CA ASN A 526 -19.34 8.84 0.13
C ASN A 526 -19.88 7.80 -0.84
N HIS A 527 -20.44 8.28 -1.95
CA HIS A 527 -20.71 7.47 -3.14
C HIS A 527 -19.57 7.71 -4.12
N MET A 528 -18.66 6.75 -4.25
CA MET A 528 -17.58 6.76 -5.26
C MET A 528 -18.06 6.03 -6.51
N PHE A 529 -18.10 6.73 -7.66
CA PHE A 529 -18.78 6.25 -8.87
C PHE A 529 -17.94 6.40 -10.12
N LYS A 530 -18.15 5.53 -11.11
CA LYS A 530 -17.82 5.81 -12.52
C LYS A 530 -19.02 5.51 -13.42
N PRO A 531 -19.44 6.43 -14.31
CA PRO A 531 -20.54 6.15 -15.23
C PRO A 531 -20.10 5.14 -16.29
N LEU A 532 -20.83 4.03 -16.44
CA LEU A 532 -20.55 3.01 -17.45
C LEU A 532 -20.53 3.54 -18.89
N SER A 533 -21.09 4.73 -19.15
CA SER A 533 -20.96 5.43 -20.44
C SER A 533 -19.51 5.79 -20.80
N TRP A 534 -18.57 5.79 -19.86
CA TRP A 534 -17.14 5.94 -20.12
C TRP A 534 -16.43 4.60 -20.41
N MET A 535 -17.08 3.45 -20.20
CA MET A 535 -16.49 2.12 -20.39
C MET A 535 -16.65 1.66 -21.84
N PRO A 536 -15.55 1.45 -22.60
CA PRO A 536 -15.63 0.98 -23.98
C PRO A 536 -16.29 -0.40 -24.07
N GLY A 537 -17.38 -0.51 -24.82
CA GLY A 537 -18.19 -1.73 -24.94
C GLY A 537 -19.46 -1.73 -24.09
N SER A 538 -19.65 -0.75 -23.19
CA SER A 538 -20.94 -0.55 -22.53
C SER A 538 -22.05 -0.17 -23.55
N PRO A 539 -23.30 -0.62 -23.38
CA PRO A 539 -24.42 -0.22 -24.25
C PRO A 539 -24.67 1.29 -24.34
N ASN A 540 -24.26 2.07 -23.35
CA ASN A 540 -24.37 3.54 -23.32
C ASN A 540 -23.03 4.27 -23.54
N PHE A 541 -22.02 3.61 -24.14
CA PHE A 541 -20.69 4.18 -24.34
C PHE A 541 -20.70 5.43 -25.24
N ILE A 542 -20.25 6.58 -24.74
CA ILE A 542 -20.31 7.88 -25.44
C ILE A 542 -19.20 8.11 -26.49
N GLY A 543 -18.51 7.05 -26.92
CA GLY A 543 -17.41 7.11 -27.90
C GLY A 543 -16.07 7.62 -27.33
N ALA A 544 -16.10 8.55 -26.39
CA ALA A 544 -14.91 9.08 -25.71
C ALA A 544 -14.24 8.04 -24.80
N LYS A 545 -12.92 7.85 -24.97
CA LYS A 545 -12.12 6.93 -24.14
C LYS A 545 -11.33 7.73 -23.13
N PHE A 546 -11.66 7.59 -21.85
CA PHE A 546 -10.91 8.21 -20.75
C PHE A 546 -9.95 7.22 -20.09
N ILE A 547 -8.90 7.72 -19.45
CA ILE A 547 -7.92 6.90 -18.71
C ILE A 547 -8.59 6.33 -17.45
N ALA A 548 -9.13 5.12 -17.58
CA ALA A 548 -9.83 4.42 -16.51
C ALA A 548 -8.86 3.71 -15.56
N LYS A 549 -9.13 3.80 -14.24
CA LYS A 549 -8.43 3.06 -13.19
C LYS A 549 -9.36 2.67 -12.01
N ASN A 550 -8.88 2.84 -10.78
CA ASN A 550 -9.37 2.23 -9.53
C ASN A 550 -10.38 3.14 -8.82
N LEU A 551 -11.20 2.65 -7.89
CA LEU A 551 -12.12 3.54 -7.14
C LEU A 551 -11.39 4.33 -6.04
N PHE A 552 -10.59 3.66 -5.21
CA PHE A 552 -9.86 4.28 -4.09
C PHE A 552 -8.38 3.84 -4.05
N GLU A 553 -7.45 4.78 -3.82
CA GLU A 553 -6.02 4.47 -3.81
C GLU A 553 -5.20 5.25 -2.77
N ILE A 554 -4.39 4.52 -2.00
CA ILE A 554 -3.35 5.06 -1.12
C ILE A 554 -1.97 4.65 -1.65
N LYS A 555 -1.19 5.66 -2.02
CA LYS A 555 0.27 5.60 -2.20
C LYS A 555 1.04 6.32 -1.11
N ASN A 556 0.39 7.15 -0.30
CA ASN A 556 1.00 7.86 0.82
C ASN A 556 -0.05 8.36 1.84
N ALA A 557 -0.29 7.63 2.92
CA ALA A 557 -1.12 8.06 4.06
C ALA A 557 -0.89 7.20 5.32
N GLU A 558 -1.22 7.75 6.49
CA GLU A 558 -1.36 7.01 7.74
C GLU A 558 -2.60 7.40 8.56
N ARG A 559 -3.05 6.52 9.48
CA ARG A 559 -4.24 6.72 10.34
C ARG A 559 -5.48 7.12 9.52
N VAL A 560 -5.95 6.20 8.68
CA VAL A 560 -7.06 6.41 7.75
C VAL A 560 -8.26 5.56 8.15
N LEU A 561 -9.46 6.16 8.20
CA LEU A 561 -10.73 5.46 8.36
C LEU A 561 -11.56 5.60 7.08
N LEU A 562 -11.65 4.52 6.29
CA LEU A 562 -12.55 4.39 5.15
C LEU A 562 -13.80 3.60 5.58
N GLU A 563 -14.91 4.28 5.86
CA GLU A 563 -16.09 3.65 6.46
C GLU A 563 -17.43 3.98 5.78
N GLY A 564 -18.30 2.99 5.62
CA GLY A 564 -19.70 3.22 5.24
C GLY A 564 -19.89 3.82 3.84
N ASN A 565 -18.90 3.68 2.94
CA ASN A 565 -18.96 4.19 1.57
C ASN A 565 -19.62 3.18 0.63
N VAL A 566 -20.21 3.69 -0.45
CA VAL A 566 -20.68 2.90 -1.60
C VAL A 566 -19.73 3.18 -2.76
N MET A 567 -19.21 2.14 -3.39
CA MET A 567 -18.10 2.22 -4.33
C MET A 567 -18.42 1.38 -5.57
N GLU A 568 -18.79 2.03 -6.69
CA GLU A 568 -19.42 1.35 -7.84
C GLU A 568 -18.72 1.66 -9.16
N HIS A 569 -18.56 0.61 -9.98
CA HIS A 569 -17.95 0.62 -11.31
C HIS A 569 -16.44 0.93 -11.33
N SER A 570 -15.62 -0.11 -11.54
CA SER A 570 -14.19 0.05 -11.82
C SER A 570 -13.75 -0.96 -12.87
N TRP A 571 -13.08 -0.51 -13.93
CA TRP A 571 -12.72 -1.36 -15.07
C TRP A 571 -11.28 -1.13 -15.55
N GLY A 572 -10.68 -2.19 -16.08
CA GLY A 572 -9.33 -2.16 -16.65
C GLY A 572 -9.27 -1.73 -18.11
N GLY A 573 -8.06 -1.61 -18.65
CA GLY A 573 -7.82 -1.42 -20.08
C GLY A 573 -6.74 -0.42 -20.47
N PHE A 574 -6.18 0.30 -19.50
CA PHE A 574 -5.09 1.26 -19.70
C PHE A 574 -3.83 0.84 -18.92
N THR A 575 -3.54 1.52 -17.82
CA THR A 575 -2.38 1.22 -16.94
C THR A 575 -2.72 0.36 -15.73
N GLN A 576 -4.00 0.08 -15.49
CA GLN A 576 -4.54 -0.71 -14.38
C GLN A 576 -5.67 -1.65 -14.84
N VAL A 577 -6.10 -2.54 -13.92
CA VAL A 577 -7.12 -3.58 -14.11
C VAL A 577 -8.50 -3.24 -13.51
N GLY A 578 -8.67 -2.05 -12.94
CA GLY A 578 -9.96 -1.61 -12.35
C GLY A 578 -10.21 -2.20 -10.96
N TRP A 579 -9.33 -1.86 -10.01
CA TRP A 579 -9.47 -2.27 -8.61
C TRP A 579 -10.51 -1.43 -7.87
N GLY A 580 -11.25 -2.06 -6.95
CA GLY A 580 -12.01 -1.33 -5.93
C GLY A 580 -11.08 -0.51 -5.02
N ILE A 581 -10.12 -1.17 -4.37
CA ILE A 581 -9.22 -0.54 -3.39
C ILE A 581 -7.76 -0.92 -3.67
N VAL A 582 -6.86 0.07 -3.65
CA VAL A 582 -5.42 -0.11 -3.85
C VAL A 582 -4.61 0.53 -2.74
N LEU A 583 -3.79 -0.25 -2.06
CA LEU A 583 -2.81 0.16 -1.05
C LEU A 583 -1.40 -0.17 -1.60
N THR A 584 -0.78 0.79 -2.28
CA THR A 584 0.52 0.64 -2.98
C THR A 584 1.46 1.82 -2.67
N PRO A 585 2.00 1.91 -1.44
CA PRO A 585 2.94 2.97 -1.07
C PRO A 585 4.12 3.03 -2.03
N ARG A 586 4.51 4.26 -2.43
CA ARG A 586 5.50 4.43 -3.52
C ARG A 586 6.52 5.54 -3.27
N GLY A 587 7.74 5.12 -2.96
CA GLY A 587 8.89 5.98 -2.63
C GLY A 587 9.27 5.87 -1.16
N SER A 588 10.56 6.08 -0.86
CA SER A 588 11.16 5.79 0.46
C SER A 588 10.67 6.66 1.63
N TRP A 589 9.92 7.73 1.33
CA TRP A 589 9.21 8.61 2.25
C TRP A 589 7.75 8.20 2.45
N ALA A 590 7.18 7.43 1.52
CA ALA A 590 5.76 7.17 1.42
C ALA A 590 5.35 5.89 2.16
N ALA A 591 4.24 5.96 2.92
CA ALA A 591 3.70 4.84 3.70
C ALA A 591 2.23 4.55 3.36
N ALA A 592 1.79 3.33 3.66
CA ALA A 592 0.37 2.99 3.76
C ALA A 592 0.19 2.18 5.05
N ARG A 593 -0.08 2.87 6.15
CA ARG A 593 -0.13 2.26 7.48
C ARG A 593 -1.27 2.75 8.35
N ASP A 594 -1.66 1.96 9.34
CA ASP A 594 -2.74 2.33 10.27
C ASP A 594 -4.01 2.67 9.49
N ILE A 595 -4.46 1.74 8.65
CA ILE A 595 -5.58 1.92 7.72
C ILE A 595 -6.71 0.99 8.15
N THR A 596 -7.89 1.57 8.37
CA THR A 596 -9.14 0.87 8.73
C THR A 596 -10.12 0.97 7.56
N ILE A 597 -10.63 -0.16 7.09
CA ILE A 597 -11.59 -0.25 5.98
C ILE A 597 -12.78 -1.09 6.44
N ARG A 598 -13.92 -0.45 6.74
CA ARG A 598 -15.08 -1.16 7.30
C ARG A 598 -16.46 -0.68 6.87
N TYR A 599 -17.45 -1.56 6.88
CA TYR A 599 -18.85 -1.27 6.50
C TYR A 599 -19.01 -0.69 5.08
N ASN A 600 -18.06 -0.92 4.17
CA ASN A 600 -18.13 -0.43 2.79
C ASN A 600 -18.81 -1.46 1.88
N LYS A 601 -19.56 -0.96 0.88
CA LYS A 601 -20.08 -1.78 -0.23
C LYS A 601 -19.29 -1.47 -1.51
N ILE A 602 -18.71 -2.50 -2.12
CA ILE A 602 -18.01 -2.42 -3.41
C ILE A 602 -18.80 -3.25 -4.44
N SER A 603 -19.12 -2.68 -5.60
CA SER A 603 -19.91 -3.33 -6.66
C SER A 603 -19.32 -3.10 -8.05
N HIS A 604 -19.55 -4.04 -8.96
CA HIS A 604 -19.29 -3.89 -10.40
C HIS A 604 -17.83 -3.58 -10.75
N VAL A 605 -16.89 -4.37 -10.22
CA VAL A 605 -15.44 -4.13 -10.34
C VAL A 605 -14.72 -5.20 -11.18
N GLY A 606 -13.63 -4.79 -11.84
CA GLY A 606 -12.73 -5.70 -12.53
C GLY A 606 -11.86 -6.52 -11.58
N SER A 607 -11.51 -5.96 -10.42
CA SER A 607 -10.65 -6.56 -9.38
C SER A 607 -11.00 -5.97 -7.99
N GLY A 608 -10.80 -6.72 -6.91
CA GLY A 608 -11.22 -6.33 -5.55
C GLY A 608 -10.24 -5.41 -4.84
N PHE A 609 -9.25 -6.00 -4.16
CA PHE A 609 -8.23 -5.32 -3.36
C PHE A 609 -6.80 -5.61 -3.83
N GLN A 610 -5.98 -4.58 -3.99
CA GLN A 610 -4.52 -4.71 -4.12
C GLN A 610 -3.83 -4.16 -2.88
N ILE A 611 -3.16 -5.01 -2.12
CA ILE A 611 -2.39 -4.68 -0.92
C ILE A 611 -0.94 -5.07 -1.17
N CYS A 612 -0.05 -4.08 -1.25
CA CYS A 612 1.32 -4.32 -1.67
C CYS A 612 2.34 -3.41 -0.98
N ALA A 613 3.32 -4.01 -0.31
CA ALA A 613 4.54 -3.30 0.05
C ALA A 613 5.40 -3.10 -1.22
N SER A 614 5.10 -2.04 -1.98
CA SER A 614 5.66 -1.75 -3.31
C SER A 614 6.94 -0.94 -3.29
N GLN A 615 7.83 -1.22 -4.24
CA GLN A 615 9.10 -0.50 -4.41
C GLN A 615 8.99 0.65 -5.43
N GLN A 616 9.83 1.68 -5.30
CA GLN A 616 10.12 2.63 -6.37
C GLN A 616 11.42 2.26 -7.08
N GLN A 617 11.34 1.97 -8.38
CA GLN A 617 12.52 1.91 -9.25
C GLN A 617 12.77 3.28 -9.89
N PHE A 618 14.04 3.71 -9.87
CA PHE A 618 14.53 4.95 -10.47
C PHE A 618 15.16 4.70 -11.86
N PRO A 619 15.30 5.75 -12.71
CA PRO A 619 15.88 5.61 -14.06
C PRO A 619 17.33 5.08 -14.11
N ASN A 620 18.09 5.21 -13.03
CA ASN A 620 19.44 4.62 -12.88
C ASN A 620 19.42 3.10 -12.56
N GLY A 621 18.24 2.47 -12.54
CA GLY A 621 18.04 1.06 -12.19
C GLY A 621 17.97 0.77 -10.68
N GLN A 622 18.34 1.74 -9.82
CA GLN A 622 18.23 1.62 -8.38
C GLN A 622 16.77 1.40 -7.99
N THR A 623 16.55 0.49 -7.04
CA THR A 623 15.22 0.21 -6.49
C THR A 623 15.27 0.47 -5.00
N VAL A 624 14.27 1.19 -4.48
CA VAL A 624 14.11 1.47 -3.05
C VAL A 624 12.74 0.99 -2.58
N ASP A 625 12.71 0.47 -1.36
CA ASP A 625 11.47 0.14 -0.68
C ASP A 625 10.73 1.42 -0.28
N SER A 626 9.41 1.32 -0.12
CA SER A 626 8.64 2.38 0.53
C SER A 626 8.80 2.35 2.05
N LEU A 627 8.42 3.44 2.72
CA LEU A 627 8.67 3.62 4.15
C LEU A 627 8.00 2.54 5.00
N ALA A 628 6.72 2.22 4.71
CA ALA A 628 6.00 1.13 5.37
C ALA A 628 4.75 0.68 4.59
N SER A 629 4.36 -0.58 4.79
CA SER A 629 3.01 -1.09 4.52
C SER A 629 2.65 -2.03 5.67
N GLU A 630 1.85 -1.56 6.62
CA GLU A 630 1.73 -2.21 7.93
C GLU A 630 0.47 -1.81 8.69
N ARG A 631 0.00 -2.63 9.63
CA ARG A 631 -1.13 -2.30 10.53
C ARG A 631 -2.39 -1.89 9.76
N ILE A 632 -2.97 -2.84 9.04
CA ILE A 632 -4.13 -2.64 8.16
C ILE A 632 -5.28 -3.52 8.67
N SER A 633 -6.44 -2.92 8.95
CA SER A 633 -7.68 -3.60 9.34
C SER A 633 -8.70 -3.49 8.20
N ILE A 634 -9.22 -4.62 7.73
CA ILE A 634 -10.29 -4.70 6.74
C ILE A 634 -11.36 -5.63 7.29
N HIS A 635 -12.55 -5.12 7.59
CA HIS A 635 -13.64 -5.95 8.09
C HIS A 635 -15.04 -5.45 7.75
N ASP A 636 -16.03 -6.34 7.76
CA ASP A 636 -17.43 -6.02 7.43
C ASP A 636 -17.59 -5.29 6.09
N VAL A 637 -16.90 -5.81 5.06
CA VAL A 637 -16.98 -5.31 3.68
C VAL A 637 -17.72 -6.32 2.81
N THR A 638 -18.56 -5.82 1.90
CA THR A 638 -19.11 -6.62 0.80
C THR A 638 -18.43 -6.23 -0.52
N VAL A 639 -18.04 -7.23 -1.31
CA VAL A 639 -17.63 -7.07 -2.71
C VAL A 639 -18.52 -7.95 -3.56
N GLU A 640 -19.29 -7.34 -4.45
CA GLU A 640 -20.28 -7.99 -5.32
C GLU A 640 -20.10 -7.63 -6.80
N ASP A 641 -20.64 -8.47 -7.69
CA ASP A 641 -20.47 -8.40 -9.14
C ASP A 641 -19.01 -8.10 -9.60
N MET A 642 -18.04 -8.79 -9.00
CA MET A 642 -16.66 -8.75 -9.52
C MET A 642 -16.58 -9.66 -10.75
N ASN A 643 -16.29 -9.08 -11.91
CA ASN A 643 -16.37 -9.78 -13.20
C ASN A 643 -15.28 -9.31 -14.16
N ALA A 644 -14.24 -10.13 -14.32
CA ALA A 644 -13.08 -9.83 -15.16
C ALA A 644 -13.45 -9.64 -16.64
N SER A 645 -14.51 -10.31 -17.11
CA SER A 645 -14.98 -10.18 -18.50
C SER A 645 -15.82 -8.93 -18.74
N ALA A 646 -16.71 -8.57 -17.81
CA ALA A 646 -17.57 -7.39 -17.96
C ALA A 646 -16.78 -6.09 -17.77
N TYR A 647 -15.83 -6.08 -16.82
CA TYR A 647 -15.06 -4.89 -16.43
C TYR A 647 -13.59 -4.96 -16.84
N ASN A 648 -13.22 -5.85 -17.77
CA ASN A 648 -11.88 -5.94 -18.38
C ASN A 648 -10.71 -5.94 -17.37
N GLY A 649 -10.92 -6.63 -16.24
CA GLY A 649 -9.98 -6.74 -15.13
C GLY A 649 -9.30 -8.10 -15.05
N ASP A 650 -8.60 -8.38 -13.95
CA ASP A 650 -8.00 -9.71 -13.69
C ASP A 650 -8.85 -10.60 -12.77
N GLY A 651 -9.91 -10.05 -12.15
CA GLY A 651 -10.84 -10.77 -11.28
C GLY A 651 -10.23 -11.24 -9.96
N VAL A 652 -9.11 -10.66 -9.54
CA VAL A 652 -8.45 -11.01 -8.27
C VAL A 652 -9.21 -10.42 -7.09
N GLY A 653 -9.58 -11.26 -6.12
CA GLY A 653 -10.27 -10.82 -4.89
C GLY A 653 -9.37 -9.99 -3.99
N PHE A 654 -8.24 -10.56 -3.58
CA PHE A 654 -7.17 -9.88 -2.85
C PHE A 654 -5.80 -10.23 -3.45
N GLN A 655 -5.04 -9.23 -3.89
CA GLN A 655 -3.59 -9.36 -4.03
C GLN A 655 -2.92 -8.94 -2.72
N ILE A 656 -2.17 -9.84 -2.07
CA ILE A 656 -1.46 -9.61 -0.81
C ILE A 656 0.03 -9.88 -1.07
N THR A 657 0.81 -8.81 -1.28
CA THR A 657 2.17 -8.92 -1.82
C THR A 657 3.20 -8.03 -1.12
N SER A 658 4.47 -8.43 -1.14
CA SER A 658 5.58 -7.60 -0.63
C SER A 658 6.81 -7.67 -1.54
N GLY A 659 7.10 -6.57 -2.22
CA GLY A 659 8.32 -6.40 -3.01
C GLY A 659 9.52 -5.90 -2.21
N PHE A 660 9.35 -5.51 -0.94
CA PHE A 660 10.43 -4.99 -0.10
C PHE A 660 11.60 -5.98 0.05
N ILE A 661 12.83 -5.47 0.10
CA ILE A 661 14.09 -6.24 0.19
C ILE A 661 14.98 -5.77 1.38
N VAL A 662 14.78 -4.54 1.85
CA VAL A 662 15.58 -3.85 2.88
C VAL A 662 14.73 -3.49 4.09
N ASN A 663 13.54 -2.94 3.87
CA ASN A 663 12.61 -2.53 4.92
C ASN A 663 11.77 -3.73 5.41
N THR A 664 11.18 -3.59 6.59
CA THR A 664 10.23 -4.56 7.16
C THR A 664 9.10 -4.84 6.15
N PRO A 665 8.89 -6.10 5.71
CA PRO A 665 7.87 -6.42 4.72
C PRO A 665 6.45 -6.17 5.26
N LEU A 666 5.44 -6.33 4.38
CA LEU A 666 4.02 -6.23 4.73
C LEU A 666 3.71 -6.96 6.04
N ASN A 667 3.22 -6.24 7.06
CA ASN A 667 3.00 -6.83 8.38
C ASN A 667 1.72 -6.35 9.08
N ASN A 668 1.20 -7.17 9.99
CA ASN A 668 0.02 -6.86 10.79
C ASN A 668 -1.19 -6.44 9.91
N LEU A 669 -1.54 -7.30 8.96
CA LEU A 669 -2.72 -7.16 8.08
C LEU A 669 -3.83 -8.06 8.60
N SER A 670 -5.04 -7.54 8.79
CA SER A 670 -6.24 -8.28 9.16
C SER A 670 -7.33 -8.12 8.10
N ILE A 671 -7.88 -9.25 7.66
CA ILE A 671 -9.02 -9.35 6.74
C ILE A 671 -10.03 -10.28 7.42
N ASN A 672 -11.06 -9.70 8.06
CA ASN A 672 -11.96 -10.39 8.96
C ASN A 672 -13.43 -10.09 8.58
N HIS A 673 -14.36 -11.05 8.60
CA HIS A 673 -15.78 -10.77 8.24
C HIS A 673 -15.96 -10.02 6.90
N VAL A 674 -15.23 -10.41 5.85
CA VAL A 674 -15.47 -9.94 4.48
C VAL A 674 -16.33 -10.95 3.73
N THR A 675 -17.34 -10.46 2.99
CA THR A 675 -18.07 -11.23 2.00
C THR A 675 -17.56 -10.87 0.61
N MET A 676 -16.73 -11.75 0.04
CA MET A 676 -15.98 -11.53 -1.20
C MET A 676 -16.50 -12.45 -2.32
N LEU A 677 -17.39 -11.93 -3.15
CA LEU A 677 -18.01 -12.66 -4.25
C LEU A 677 -17.14 -12.50 -5.52
N THR A 678 -16.14 -13.37 -5.65
CA THR A 678 -15.19 -13.32 -6.76
C THR A 678 -15.76 -13.84 -8.07
N ASP A 679 -15.14 -13.42 -9.17
CA ASP A 679 -15.33 -14.06 -10.47
C ASP A 679 -14.88 -15.53 -10.36
N SER A 680 -15.84 -16.46 -10.40
CA SER A 680 -15.58 -17.90 -10.21
C SER A 680 -14.66 -18.50 -11.28
N ARG A 681 -14.36 -17.76 -12.35
CA ARG A 681 -13.39 -18.13 -13.40
C ARG A 681 -11.97 -17.61 -13.10
N LYS A 682 -11.72 -17.03 -11.92
CA LYS A 682 -10.50 -16.28 -11.58
C LYS A 682 -9.95 -16.70 -10.21
N THR A 683 -9.32 -15.77 -9.49
CA THR A 683 -8.44 -16.06 -8.36
C THR A 683 -8.88 -15.31 -7.11
N LEU A 684 -9.11 -16.02 -6.00
CA LEU A 684 -9.42 -15.36 -4.74
C LEU A 684 -8.22 -14.61 -4.15
N LEU A 685 -7.10 -15.29 -3.89
CA LEU A 685 -5.89 -14.68 -3.32
C LEU A 685 -4.69 -14.76 -4.28
N VAL A 686 -4.07 -13.63 -4.60
CA VAL A 686 -2.72 -13.59 -5.20
C VAL A 686 -1.72 -13.27 -4.09
N VAL A 687 -0.86 -14.22 -3.73
CA VAL A 687 0.09 -14.11 -2.61
C VAL A 687 1.53 -14.05 -3.10
N GLY A 688 2.34 -13.16 -2.52
CA GLY A 688 3.74 -13.03 -2.93
C GLY A 688 4.66 -12.25 -1.98
N ALA A 689 5.94 -12.61 -2.02
CA ALA A 689 7.04 -11.98 -1.31
C ALA A 689 8.34 -12.23 -2.07
N ASP A 690 9.34 -11.38 -1.90
CA ASP A 690 10.65 -11.59 -2.52
C ASP A 690 11.50 -12.59 -1.72
N GLU A 691 11.83 -13.74 -2.32
CA GLU A 691 12.68 -14.81 -1.77
C GLU A 691 14.14 -14.36 -1.52
N ARG A 692 14.52 -13.16 -1.98
CA ARG A 692 15.80 -12.50 -1.68
C ARG A 692 15.77 -11.67 -0.41
N ASN A 693 14.60 -11.30 0.12
CA ASN A 693 14.50 -10.66 1.42
C ASN A 693 14.78 -11.70 2.53
N ARG A 694 15.47 -11.27 3.60
CA ARG A 694 15.70 -12.10 4.79
C ARG A 694 14.40 -12.34 5.58
N LEU A 695 13.42 -11.44 5.46
CA LEU A 695 12.13 -11.50 6.14
C LEU A 695 11.00 -11.67 5.12
N LEU A 696 10.03 -12.52 5.47
CA LEU A 696 8.75 -12.65 4.78
C LEU A 696 7.69 -11.82 5.52
N PRO A 697 6.60 -11.39 4.84
CA PRO A 697 5.41 -10.83 5.48
C PRO A 697 4.91 -11.66 6.67
N PHE A 698 4.36 -10.99 7.69
CA PHE A 698 4.04 -11.62 8.97
C PHE A 698 2.84 -10.98 9.67
N ASN A 699 2.22 -11.72 10.59
CA ASN A 699 0.94 -11.38 11.22
C ASN A 699 -0.14 -11.07 10.18
N ILE A 700 -0.28 -11.96 9.19
CA ILE A 700 -1.34 -11.90 8.18
C ILE A 700 -2.54 -12.71 8.67
N VAL A 701 -3.66 -12.04 8.94
CA VAL A 701 -4.91 -12.66 9.42
C VAL A 701 -5.95 -12.61 8.32
N PHE A 702 -6.53 -13.75 7.98
CA PHE A 702 -7.66 -13.89 7.05
C PHE A 702 -8.69 -14.83 7.70
N THR A 703 -9.67 -14.28 8.40
CA THR A 703 -10.57 -15.04 9.29
C THR A 703 -12.05 -14.72 9.12
N ASN A 704 -12.90 -15.70 9.42
CA ASN A 704 -14.36 -15.54 9.44
C ASN A 704 -14.99 -15.01 8.12
N ASN A 705 -14.27 -15.05 6.99
CA ASN A 705 -14.73 -14.52 5.71
C ASN A 705 -15.65 -15.51 4.98
N ILE A 706 -16.54 -15.01 4.12
CA ILE A 706 -17.18 -15.82 3.06
C ILE A 706 -16.54 -15.42 1.74
N ALA A 707 -15.98 -16.37 1.01
CA ALA A 707 -15.23 -16.07 -0.21
C ALA A 707 -15.41 -17.14 -1.30
N ILE A 708 -15.77 -16.70 -2.51
CA ILE A 708 -15.77 -17.59 -3.69
C ILE A 708 -14.33 -17.92 -4.05
N ALA A 709 -14.03 -19.21 -4.18
CA ALA A 709 -12.68 -19.72 -4.42
C ALA A 709 -12.18 -19.42 -5.84
N GLY A 710 -13.04 -19.68 -6.82
CA GLY A 710 -12.71 -19.59 -8.24
C GLY A 710 -11.78 -20.70 -8.76
N GLU A 711 -11.47 -20.64 -10.05
CA GLU A 711 -10.56 -21.56 -10.77
C GLU A 711 -9.18 -21.71 -10.11
N SER A 712 -8.73 -20.75 -9.31
CA SER A 712 -7.52 -20.87 -8.46
C SER A 712 -7.64 -20.03 -7.18
N SER A 713 -8.07 -20.65 -6.08
CA SER A 713 -8.32 -19.93 -4.82
C SER A 713 -7.08 -19.27 -4.20
N VAL A 714 -5.91 -19.82 -4.46
CA VAL A 714 -4.63 -19.15 -4.23
C VAL A 714 -3.80 -19.25 -5.51
N TRP A 715 -3.12 -18.16 -5.83
CA TRP A 715 -2.12 -18.08 -6.87
C TRP A 715 -0.87 -17.40 -6.31
N SER A 716 0.31 -17.94 -6.61
CA SER A 716 1.57 -17.31 -6.22
C SER A 716 2.12 -16.43 -7.35
N MET A 717 3.18 -15.67 -7.07
CA MET A 717 3.95 -14.99 -8.13
C MET A 717 4.70 -15.95 -9.08
N GLY A 718 4.57 -17.27 -8.88
CA GLY A 718 4.87 -18.31 -9.87
C GLY A 718 6.35 -18.41 -10.22
N GLY A 719 6.65 -18.61 -11.51
CA GLY A 719 8.01 -18.77 -12.02
C GLY A 719 8.90 -17.52 -11.97
N ALA A 720 8.48 -16.43 -11.33
CA ALA A 720 9.29 -15.23 -11.21
C ALA A 720 10.57 -15.49 -10.40
N ARG A 721 11.69 -14.94 -10.87
CA ARG A 721 12.97 -14.91 -10.14
C ARG A 721 12.83 -13.91 -8.99
N GLY A 722 12.71 -14.41 -7.76
CA GLY A 722 12.26 -13.65 -6.61
C GLY A 722 10.99 -14.20 -5.95
N ALA A 723 10.16 -15.04 -6.60
CA ALA A 723 8.89 -15.45 -5.99
C ALA A 723 9.04 -16.47 -4.84
N CYS A 724 8.67 -16.10 -3.61
CA CYS A 724 8.63 -16.97 -2.44
C CYS A 724 8.04 -18.39 -2.66
N ALA A 725 6.97 -18.50 -3.45
CA ALA A 725 6.34 -19.77 -3.79
C ALA A 725 6.26 -19.94 -5.32
N LYS A 726 6.47 -21.18 -5.79
CA LYS A 726 6.32 -21.57 -7.20
C LYS A 726 5.05 -22.41 -7.45
N SER A 727 4.24 -22.65 -6.41
CA SER A 727 2.95 -23.37 -6.43
C SER A 727 1.80 -22.43 -6.08
N GLY A 728 0.58 -22.74 -6.52
CA GLY A 728 -0.67 -22.08 -6.10
C GLY A 728 -1.44 -22.84 -5.01
N GLN A 729 -0.92 -23.96 -4.50
CA GLN A 729 -1.61 -24.77 -3.48
C GLN A 729 -1.64 -23.99 -2.14
N PRO A 730 -2.82 -23.68 -1.55
CA PRO A 730 -2.97 -22.64 -0.51
C PRO A 730 -2.01 -22.74 0.67
N LEU A 731 -2.04 -23.86 1.42
CA LEU A 731 -1.17 -24.08 2.58
C LEU A 731 0.33 -24.01 2.22
N THR A 732 0.71 -24.50 1.04
CA THR A 732 2.10 -24.43 0.55
C THR A 732 2.50 -22.98 0.26
N THR A 733 1.64 -22.21 -0.41
CA THR A 733 1.90 -20.81 -0.74
C THR A 733 2.01 -19.95 0.54
N PHE A 734 1.09 -20.11 1.50
CA PHE A 734 1.15 -19.37 2.77
C PHE A 734 2.43 -19.69 3.55
N ASN A 735 2.79 -20.98 3.72
CA ASN A 735 4.01 -21.40 4.44
C ASN A 735 5.31 -20.96 3.75
N GLN A 736 5.30 -20.73 2.43
CA GLN A 736 6.46 -20.29 1.67
C GLN A 736 6.60 -18.76 1.61
N CYS A 737 5.47 -18.03 1.64
CA CYS A 737 5.42 -16.59 1.43
C CYS A 737 5.20 -15.75 2.70
N TRP A 738 4.72 -16.34 3.80
CA TRP A 738 4.48 -15.65 5.08
C TRP A 738 5.21 -16.38 6.22
N SER A 739 5.75 -15.63 7.21
CA SER A 739 6.47 -16.21 8.37
C SER A 739 5.65 -16.28 9.67
N SER A 740 4.51 -15.59 9.71
CA SER A 740 3.39 -15.87 10.62
C SER A 740 2.07 -15.43 9.97
N TYR A 741 1.03 -16.26 10.12
CA TYR A 741 -0.31 -16.00 9.62
C TYR A 741 -1.37 -16.77 10.43
N SER A 742 -2.62 -16.32 10.35
CA SER A 742 -3.80 -17.09 10.77
C SER A 742 -4.83 -17.05 9.64
N VAL A 743 -5.16 -18.23 9.09
CA VAL A 743 -6.15 -18.39 8.01
C VAL A 743 -7.10 -19.50 8.43
N THR A 744 -8.17 -19.15 9.14
CA THR A 744 -9.12 -20.09 9.75
C THR A 744 -10.54 -19.53 9.74
N ASN A 745 -11.54 -20.37 9.96
CA ASN A 745 -12.97 -20.03 10.06
C ASN A 745 -13.58 -19.44 8.78
N ASN A 746 -12.89 -19.48 7.63
CA ASN A 746 -13.43 -18.95 6.39
C ASN A 746 -14.34 -19.98 5.71
N ALA A 747 -15.48 -19.54 5.15
CA ALA A 747 -16.29 -20.34 4.24
C ALA A 747 -15.80 -20.12 2.80
N ILE A 748 -15.01 -21.07 2.30
CA ILE A 748 -14.45 -21.04 0.94
C ILE A 748 -15.41 -21.79 0.00
N VAL A 749 -15.96 -21.08 -0.99
CA VAL A 749 -17.11 -21.52 -1.79
C VAL A 749 -16.69 -22.06 -3.15
N GLY A 750 -17.23 -23.21 -3.55
CA GLY A 750 -16.94 -23.87 -4.82
C GLY A 750 -15.54 -24.51 -4.87
N TYR A 751 -14.91 -24.78 -3.72
CA TYR A 751 -13.51 -25.19 -3.65
C TYR A 751 -13.27 -26.63 -4.16
N PRO A 752 -12.47 -26.83 -5.22
CA PRO A 752 -12.08 -28.16 -5.67
C PRO A 752 -10.84 -28.64 -4.92
N SER A 753 -10.91 -29.85 -4.33
CA SER A 753 -9.81 -30.43 -3.52
C SER A 753 -8.50 -30.64 -4.29
N SER A 754 -8.52 -30.61 -5.63
CA SER A 754 -7.32 -30.61 -6.49
C SER A 754 -6.47 -29.35 -6.37
N GLN A 755 -7.02 -28.22 -5.88
CA GLN A 755 -6.25 -27.03 -5.51
C GLN A 755 -5.44 -27.24 -4.20
N GLY A 756 -5.64 -28.34 -3.48
CA GLY A 756 -4.82 -28.76 -2.34
C GLY A 756 -5.46 -28.51 -0.97
N PRO A 757 -4.68 -28.59 0.13
CA PRO A 757 -5.13 -28.20 1.45
C PRO A 757 -5.05 -26.67 1.64
N TRP A 758 -6.09 -26.10 2.27
CA TRP A 758 -5.96 -24.89 3.09
C TRP A 758 -5.44 -25.28 4.49
N PRO A 759 -5.02 -24.30 5.32
CA PRO A 759 -4.84 -24.52 6.75
C PRO A 759 -6.14 -25.04 7.42
N GLY A 760 -5.99 -25.67 8.59
CA GLY A 760 -7.12 -26.22 9.36
C GLY A 760 -8.11 -25.15 9.83
N GLY A 761 -9.32 -25.58 10.18
CA GLY A 761 -10.37 -24.69 10.70
C GLY A 761 -11.15 -23.90 9.65
N ASN A 762 -10.81 -24.02 8.36
CA ASN A 762 -11.63 -23.47 7.26
C ASN A 762 -12.76 -24.44 6.86
N PHE A 763 -13.86 -23.87 6.39
CA PHE A 763 -15.05 -24.59 5.94
C PHE A 763 -15.19 -24.50 4.42
N PHE A 764 -15.75 -25.54 3.80
CA PHE A 764 -15.92 -25.59 2.34
C PHE A 764 -17.40 -25.72 2.01
N ALA A 765 -17.89 -24.81 1.17
CA ALA A 765 -19.24 -24.86 0.62
C ALA A 765 -19.18 -25.35 -0.82
N SER A 766 -20.06 -26.28 -1.21
CA SER A 766 -20.10 -26.82 -2.57
C SER A 766 -20.54 -25.79 -3.62
N GLY A 767 -21.25 -24.74 -3.20
CA GLY A 767 -21.69 -23.62 -4.01
C GLY A 767 -22.41 -22.58 -3.14
N GLU A 768 -22.79 -21.45 -3.73
CA GLU A 768 -23.35 -20.29 -3.02
C GLU A 768 -24.74 -20.59 -2.42
N THR A 769 -25.48 -21.54 -3.01
CA THR A 769 -26.75 -22.03 -2.46
C THR A 769 -26.59 -22.80 -1.15
N ALA A 770 -25.47 -23.51 -0.96
CA ALA A 770 -25.19 -24.26 0.27
C ALA A 770 -24.94 -23.35 1.48
N LEU A 771 -24.54 -22.09 1.24
CA LEU A 771 -24.38 -21.09 2.29
C LEU A 771 -25.72 -20.70 2.94
N GLY A 772 -26.83 -20.77 2.22
CA GLY A 772 -28.13 -20.30 2.73
C GLY A 772 -28.16 -18.80 3.02
N PHE A 773 -27.71 -17.97 2.07
CA PHE A 773 -27.92 -16.51 2.11
C PHE A 773 -29.40 -16.14 2.09
N THR A 774 -29.76 -15.03 2.74
CA THR A 774 -31.13 -14.49 2.79
C THR A 774 -31.65 -14.14 1.39
N ASN A 775 -30.82 -13.52 0.55
CA ASN A 775 -31.04 -13.45 -0.90
C ASN A 775 -29.70 -13.30 -1.63
N PHE A 776 -29.19 -14.35 -2.27
CA PHE A 776 -27.96 -14.26 -3.04
C PHE A 776 -28.07 -13.35 -4.28
N ASN A 777 -29.26 -13.22 -4.88
CA ASN A 777 -29.53 -12.46 -6.11
C ASN A 777 -28.46 -12.60 -7.23
N LYS A 778 -27.89 -13.81 -7.40
CA LYS A 778 -26.79 -14.13 -8.34
C LYS A 778 -25.49 -13.33 -8.10
N GLY A 779 -25.27 -12.81 -6.89
CA GLY A 779 -24.10 -12.01 -6.54
C GLY A 779 -24.14 -10.56 -6.98
N ILE A 780 -25.35 -10.01 -7.23
CA ILE A 780 -25.57 -8.62 -7.64
C ILE A 780 -26.70 -8.02 -6.80
N ALA A 781 -26.44 -6.97 -6.02
CA ALA A 781 -27.40 -6.34 -5.11
C ALA A 781 -28.16 -7.33 -4.19
N GLY A 782 -27.45 -8.36 -3.69
CA GLY A 782 -28.02 -9.37 -2.80
C GLY A 782 -28.04 -8.95 -1.32
N ASN A 783 -28.81 -9.70 -0.51
CA ASN A 783 -28.66 -9.73 0.93
C ASN A 783 -27.88 -10.98 1.33
N TYR A 784 -26.59 -10.78 1.61
CA TYR A 784 -25.64 -11.83 1.97
C TYR A 784 -25.61 -12.18 3.47
N GLN A 785 -26.59 -11.71 4.26
CA GLN A 785 -26.79 -12.23 5.61
C GLN A 785 -27.15 -13.72 5.54
N LEU A 786 -26.45 -14.57 6.30
CA LEU A 786 -26.77 -15.99 6.43
C LEU A 786 -28.12 -16.17 7.14
N LEU A 787 -28.97 -17.06 6.64
CA LEU A 787 -30.21 -17.45 7.30
C LEU A 787 -29.90 -18.17 8.63
N PRO A 788 -30.76 -18.08 9.67
CA PRO A 788 -30.57 -18.83 10.93
C PRO A 788 -30.53 -20.35 10.77
N SER A 789 -31.04 -20.89 9.66
CA SER A 789 -30.97 -22.30 9.26
C SER A 789 -29.72 -22.68 8.46
N SER A 790 -28.85 -21.72 8.14
CA SER A 790 -27.58 -21.98 7.46
C SER A 790 -26.65 -22.79 8.37
N PRO A 791 -26.01 -23.87 7.87
CA PRO A 791 -24.99 -24.58 8.63
C PRO A 791 -23.74 -23.72 8.89
N TYR A 792 -23.60 -22.56 8.24
CA TYR A 792 -22.49 -21.61 8.42
C TYR A 792 -22.81 -20.46 9.37
N ALA A 793 -24.08 -20.21 9.72
CA ALA A 793 -24.48 -19.08 10.57
C ALA A 793 -23.92 -19.16 12.00
N GLN A 794 -23.61 -20.37 12.49
CA GLN A 794 -23.08 -20.64 13.83
C GLN A 794 -21.61 -21.11 13.81
N LEU A 795 -20.92 -21.01 12.66
CA LEU A 795 -19.51 -21.43 12.52
C LEU A 795 -18.50 -20.28 12.73
N GLY A 796 -18.99 -19.06 13.03
CA GLY A 796 -18.17 -17.99 13.60
C GLY A 796 -17.89 -18.25 15.08
N ILE A 797 -16.64 -18.06 15.49
CA ILE A 797 -16.13 -18.32 16.85
C ILE A 797 -15.09 -17.22 17.14
N PRO A 798 -15.05 -16.55 18.32
CA PRO A 798 -15.72 -16.85 19.59
C PRO A 798 -16.66 -15.73 20.12
N ASP A 799 -17.08 -14.80 19.27
CA ASP A 799 -17.77 -13.54 19.59
C ASP A 799 -19.30 -13.57 19.42
N GLN A 800 -19.83 -14.65 18.82
CA GLN A 800 -21.25 -14.87 18.44
C GLN A 800 -21.70 -14.17 17.15
N THR A 801 -20.79 -13.70 16.30
CA THR A 801 -21.16 -13.22 14.95
C THR A 801 -21.11 -14.35 13.92
N SER A 802 -21.87 -14.21 12.82
CA SER A 802 -21.89 -15.17 11.71
C SER A 802 -20.74 -14.92 10.73
N LEU A 803 -20.38 -15.94 9.93
CA LEU A 803 -19.36 -15.79 8.89
C LEU A 803 -19.77 -14.76 7.81
N GLY A 804 -18.78 -14.07 7.26
CA GLY A 804 -18.96 -12.96 6.33
C GLY A 804 -19.25 -11.64 7.04
N ALA A 805 -19.50 -10.59 6.28
CA ALA A 805 -19.79 -9.26 6.82
C ALA A 805 -21.13 -9.22 7.59
N ASP A 806 -21.19 -8.41 8.64
CA ASP A 806 -22.44 -7.95 9.26
C ASP A 806 -23.20 -7.06 8.26
N VAL A 807 -23.92 -7.71 7.34
CA VAL A 807 -24.74 -7.05 6.31
C VAL A 807 -25.77 -6.09 6.92
N PRO A 808 -26.45 -6.39 8.05
CA PRO A 808 -27.26 -5.40 8.76
C PRO A 808 -26.50 -4.12 9.17
N THR A 809 -25.36 -4.22 9.86
CA THR A 809 -24.58 -3.04 10.30
C THR A 809 -23.93 -2.30 9.14
N LEU A 810 -23.49 -3.02 8.10
CA LEU A 810 -23.03 -2.46 6.83
C LEU A 810 -24.15 -1.65 6.16
N SER A 811 -25.32 -2.27 5.95
CA SER A 811 -26.50 -1.66 5.32
C SER A 811 -26.94 -0.39 6.05
N ALA A 812 -26.89 -0.42 7.38
CA ALA A 812 -27.18 0.74 8.22
C ALA A 812 -26.15 1.88 8.04
N ASN A 813 -24.86 1.57 7.90
CA ASN A 813 -23.82 2.58 7.69
C ASN A 813 -23.85 3.20 6.28
N ILE A 814 -24.24 2.45 5.25
CA ILE A 814 -24.44 2.96 3.87
C ILE A 814 -25.84 3.56 3.62
N ALA A 815 -26.76 3.51 4.59
CA ALA A 815 -28.13 3.98 4.39
C ALA A 815 -28.17 5.47 4.00
N GLY A 816 -28.83 5.79 2.88
CA GLY A 816 -28.89 7.15 2.32
C GLY A 816 -27.59 7.67 1.70
N VAL A 817 -26.67 6.78 1.28
CA VAL A 817 -25.46 7.16 0.52
C VAL A 817 -25.72 7.18 -1.00
N GLN A 818 -26.59 6.30 -1.50
CA GLN A 818 -27.17 6.33 -2.86
C GLN A 818 -28.44 7.20 -2.87
#